data_AF-A0AAV3AXP5-F1
#
_entry.id   AF-A0AAV3AXP5-F1
#
_cell.length_a   1.000
_cell.length_b   1.000
_cell.length_c   1.000
_cell.angle_alpha   90.00
_cell.angle_beta   90.00
_cell.angle_gamma   90.00
#
_symmetry.space_group_name_H-M   'P 1'
#
loop_
_entity.id
_entity.type
_entity.pdbx_description
1 polymer ?
#
loop_
_entity_poly.entity_id
_entity_poly.type
_entity_poly.pdbx_seq_one_letter_code
_entity_poly.pdbx_strand_id
1 'polypeptide(L)'
;MNILCGLCPPSEGVATIYGHRVTDIDEILDIRKVIGVCQQNDIHFEDLTVEENLSVFASLKGISKTVKEQEINKVLHDLDMEALKHNQVKSLNIGQQRKLAVGIAVLGNPKVLLLDEPTAGMDSCSRYTVWNVLKKRKANTVIVFSTHCMEEADILADRKAVISQGTLKCVGSSLFLKSKWGVGYRLSMDIKPTCNIASVSALVTQHVPGASLIQATESSLIYGLPLKEVDIFPGLFSALDNNCSLGVLTYGVSVTTLEDVFFRLEAESDVDQTDNNIFTHQKIDDDRKWKSTEDIDQGLLSFPESDPCTVSGRALWKQQFWTIAKLHFRNLYRDRKCVRNVSLSLFLFLAVQASVNIIHLYNQKPSIPLKLSSDLYFQRPGQKSQKYLTSLLLQSSTGASIDEIIDHLHSQKIKVDLMNGTDYMSVAPHSGALDVISSGKYFIYEAVFNSTMVHSLPVLINTISNTLLRQLHVNESIQVWSSPFPQEYLDVSFKITLYFLVIYLGILAAGMLPYFAMENIYNHKVKAYTQLKMSGLYQSAYWVGQAAVDMTLFLLILCIMLGTLFIFNKGISIYVGTFVALVFCLVGYVPAMVLLTYVASFTYRRISDTRQWWSIFFSMMCLITITAVELASVIGNDLIFTVCHDMFSLFIPIYPLVGCLICFLKKSWKVSGDENSSIQLGRVLVAVLSPYLQCIVLLLLLRYLEVKNGGKSIRKDPLFRTKDKKGKAWKFTEVSEDEDEDIREERAQVGDYMASDCYEKPAIMVSGLHKEYKEKGKTIVGKTMRKLVVNNISFCVKRGEILGLVGPNGCGKSTCLDMMVGQTEPNAGQIFIGDPSPAEGGAAPMRFVGYSPQINHLWPEIRLREHLETYGSIKGMSRNTLKEVIDRIVDALDMKEDVQKPTKKLSTGTQRKLCFALSMLGNPEIVLLDEPSTGMDTKAKQQMWKVIRSTFKGKEQAAILTTHFMEEAEAICDRVAIMVSGQLRYIGSVQHLKSKFGRHYNLELKLDADSGPQQMEILHREILKHFPNACRQESFASLMSYKVPKEDVQSLAQAFFNLGQVKRTFNVEEYSFSQSTLEQVFIELAKEQEEEDNFVTMNSTLCWNRRQEDTVAF
;
A
#
# COMPACT_ATOMS: atom_id res chain seq x y z
N MET A 1 22.97 7.50 16.87
CA MET A 1 22.30 7.14 18.13
C MET A 1 22.53 5.68 18.57
N ASN A 2 22.37 4.69 17.68
CA ASN A 2 22.45 3.25 18.03
C ASN A 2 23.70 2.80 18.79
N ILE A 3 24.87 3.39 18.50
CA ILE A 3 26.11 3.11 19.23
C ILE A 3 26.00 3.55 20.70
N LEU A 4 25.45 4.74 20.97
CA LEU A 4 25.28 5.28 22.33
C LEU A 4 24.26 4.48 23.16
N CYS A 5 23.29 3.85 22.49
CA CYS A 5 22.32 2.94 23.12
C CYS A 5 22.86 1.52 23.34
N GLY A 6 24.05 1.19 22.83
CA GLY A 6 24.64 -0.16 22.89
C GLY A 6 23.96 -1.20 22.00
N LEU A 7 23.26 -0.78 20.96
CA LEU A 7 22.64 -1.70 19.99
C LEU A 7 23.62 -2.14 18.90
N CYS A 8 24.66 -1.33 18.65
CA CYS A 8 25.72 -1.61 17.70
C CYS A 8 27.08 -1.27 18.34
N PRO A 9 28.10 -2.12 18.24
CA PRO A 9 29.44 -1.77 18.67
C PRO A 9 30.05 -0.72 17.71
N PRO A 10 30.89 0.21 18.21
CA PRO A 10 31.65 1.12 17.35
C PRO A 10 32.70 0.35 16.53
N SER A 11 33.02 0.82 15.33
CA SER A 11 34.12 0.27 14.52
C SER A 11 35.48 0.58 15.14
N GLU A 12 35.68 1.81 15.61
CA GLU A 12 36.87 2.27 16.34
C GLU A 12 36.46 3.35 17.37
N GLY A 13 37.26 3.53 18.43
CA GLY A 13 37.02 4.52 19.49
C GLY A 13 36.19 4.00 20.68
N VAL A 14 35.99 4.86 21.68
CA VAL A 14 35.24 4.55 22.91
C VAL A 14 34.24 5.67 23.20
N ALA A 15 33.03 5.30 23.62
CA ALA A 15 32.00 6.21 24.11
C ALA A 15 31.71 5.93 25.59
N THR A 16 31.65 6.98 26.41
CA THR A 16 31.32 6.88 27.84
C THR A 16 30.12 7.76 28.20
N ILE A 17 29.26 7.25 29.09
CA ILE A 17 28.10 7.96 29.64
C ILE A 17 28.22 7.94 31.16
N TYR A 18 28.33 9.12 31.79
CA TYR A 18 28.60 9.25 33.24
C TYR A 18 29.80 8.41 33.73
N GLY A 19 30.84 8.28 32.90
CA GLY A 19 32.04 7.51 33.23
C GLY A 19 31.97 6.01 32.90
N HIS A 20 30.79 5.49 32.52
CA HIS A 20 30.60 4.11 32.09
C HIS A 20 30.78 3.94 30.59
N ARG A 21 31.55 2.95 30.15
CA ARG A 21 31.80 2.59 28.75
C ARG A 21 30.59 1.85 28.18
N VAL A 22 30.13 2.31 27.02
CA VAL A 22 28.97 1.72 26.33
C VAL A 22 29.30 0.33 25.74
N THR A 23 30.58 0.03 25.50
CA THR A 23 31.05 -1.26 24.95
C THR A 23 31.03 -2.40 25.96
N ASP A 24 31.12 -2.09 27.26
CA ASP A 24 31.27 -3.10 28.30
C ASP A 24 29.89 -3.56 28.80
N ILE A 25 29.64 -4.88 28.76
CA ILE A 25 28.31 -5.47 29.01
C ILE A 25 27.84 -5.24 30.45
N ASP A 26 28.73 -5.27 31.43
CA ASP A 26 28.36 -5.06 32.82
C ASP A 26 27.98 -3.60 33.08
N GLU A 27 28.77 -2.66 32.52
CA GLU A 27 28.53 -1.23 32.66
C GLU A 27 27.26 -0.79 31.92
N ILE A 28 26.89 -1.45 30.81
CA ILE A 28 25.69 -1.08 30.06
C ILE A 28 24.39 -1.37 30.80
N LEU A 29 24.38 -2.34 31.73
CA LEU A 29 23.22 -2.61 32.56
C LEU A 29 22.95 -1.45 33.53
N ASP A 30 24.00 -0.82 34.04
CA ASP A 30 23.89 0.36 34.89
C ASP A 30 23.51 1.60 34.09
N ILE A 31 24.07 1.75 32.89
CA ILE A 31 23.64 2.79 31.93
C ILE A 31 22.13 2.66 31.65
N ARG A 32 21.62 1.47 31.34
CA ARG A 32 20.19 1.25 31.01
C ARG A 32 19.22 1.61 32.14
N LYS A 33 19.67 1.64 33.41
CA LYS A 33 18.84 2.10 34.54
C LYS A 33 18.65 3.62 34.55
N VAL A 34 19.58 4.37 33.95
CA VAL A 34 19.60 5.84 34.00
C VAL A 34 19.23 6.51 32.68
N ILE A 35 19.12 5.76 31.58
CA ILE A 35 18.79 6.27 30.25
C ILE A 35 17.31 6.01 29.89
N GLY A 36 16.65 7.02 29.31
CA GLY A 36 15.45 6.85 28.50
C GLY A 36 15.77 6.95 27.01
N VAL A 37 15.25 6.02 26.20
CA VAL A 37 15.53 5.96 24.76
C VAL A 37 14.24 6.08 23.95
N CYS A 38 14.26 6.94 22.92
CA CYS A 38 13.28 6.96 21.84
C CYS A 38 14.04 6.68 20.54
N GLN A 39 13.76 5.55 19.88
CA GLN A 39 14.41 5.18 18.62
C GLN A 39 13.69 5.82 17.42
N GLN A 40 14.28 5.77 16.22
CA GLN A 40 13.64 6.28 15.00
C GLN A 40 12.33 5.53 14.67
N ASN A 41 12.30 4.21 14.90
CA ASN A 41 11.07 3.43 14.79
C ASN A 41 10.34 3.40 16.14
N ASP A 42 9.03 3.64 16.10
CA ASP A 42 8.18 3.56 17.30
C ASP A 42 8.07 2.11 17.78
N ILE A 43 8.57 1.85 19.00
CA ILE A 43 8.49 0.54 19.64
C ILE A 43 7.33 0.57 20.64
N HIS A 44 6.18 0.08 20.22
CA HIS A 44 4.98 -0.07 21.04
C HIS A 44 4.24 -1.37 20.67
N PHE A 45 3.30 -1.78 21.53
CA PHE A 45 2.41 -2.91 21.27
C PHE A 45 1.12 -2.38 20.62
N GLU A 46 0.93 -2.65 19.33
CA GLU A 46 -0.18 -2.11 18.51
C GLU A 46 -1.58 -2.48 19.03
N ASP A 47 -1.72 -3.68 19.62
CA ASP A 47 -3.00 -4.21 20.11
C ASP A 47 -3.35 -3.76 21.53
N LEU A 48 -2.37 -3.27 22.30
CA LEU A 48 -2.58 -2.74 23.65
C LEU A 48 -3.07 -1.30 23.61
N THR A 49 -3.71 -0.86 24.69
CA THR A 49 -4.08 0.54 24.90
C THR A 49 -2.86 1.40 25.25
N VAL A 50 -3.02 2.73 25.17
CA VAL A 50 -1.96 3.70 25.54
C VAL A 50 -1.54 3.49 27.00
N GLU A 51 -2.51 3.37 27.91
CA GLU A 51 -2.26 3.10 29.33
C GLU A 51 -1.54 1.76 29.55
N GLU A 52 -1.99 0.69 28.88
CA GLU A 52 -1.36 -0.63 29.00
C GLU A 52 0.09 -0.61 28.49
N ASN A 53 0.37 0.09 27.38
CA ASN A 53 1.73 0.27 26.90
C ASN A 53 2.61 0.96 27.96
N LEU A 54 2.20 2.14 28.45
CA LEU A 54 2.93 2.86 29.49
C LEU A 54 3.10 2.01 30.76
N SER A 55 2.07 1.24 31.12
CA SER A 55 2.07 0.33 32.26
C SER A 55 3.13 -0.78 32.10
N VAL A 56 3.22 -1.40 30.93
CA VAL A 56 4.23 -2.43 30.64
C VAL A 56 5.64 -1.83 30.72
N PHE A 57 5.88 -0.69 30.06
CA PHE A 57 7.19 -0.05 30.08
C PHE A 57 7.58 0.51 31.46
N ALA A 58 6.62 0.98 32.26
CA ALA A 58 6.87 1.39 33.65
C ALA A 58 7.37 0.21 34.50
N SER A 59 6.75 -0.96 34.32
CA SER A 59 7.17 -2.18 35.01
C SER A 59 8.54 -2.69 34.55
N LEU A 60 8.85 -2.60 33.25
CA LEU A 60 10.18 -2.94 32.72
C LEU A 60 11.28 -2.00 33.24
N LYS A 61 10.97 -0.72 33.44
CA LYS A 61 11.88 0.27 34.05
C LYS A 61 12.03 0.13 35.57
N GLY A 62 11.30 -0.80 36.21
CA GLY A 62 11.39 -1.04 37.65
C GLY A 62 10.66 -0.02 38.53
N ILE A 63 9.69 0.72 37.98
CA ILE A 63 8.88 1.67 38.76
C ILE A 63 7.95 0.91 39.72
N SER A 64 7.96 1.27 41.00
CA SER A 64 7.11 0.65 42.03
C SER A 64 5.62 0.74 41.67
N LYS A 65 4.86 -0.32 41.96
CA LYS A 65 3.40 -0.37 41.74
C LYS A 65 2.65 0.79 42.40
N THR A 66 3.14 1.31 43.53
CA THR A 66 2.51 2.42 44.28
C THR A 66 2.60 3.76 43.57
N VAL A 67 3.68 4.01 42.82
CA VAL A 67 3.94 5.29 42.12
C VAL A 67 3.62 5.18 40.62
N LYS A 68 3.51 3.95 40.11
CA LYS A 68 3.29 3.65 38.69
C LYS A 68 2.08 4.37 38.10
N GLU A 69 0.92 4.30 38.74
CA GLU A 69 -0.29 4.96 38.22
C GLU A 69 -0.17 6.49 38.22
N GLN A 70 0.45 7.07 39.26
CA GLN A 70 0.69 8.51 39.34
C GLN A 70 1.63 8.99 38.24
N GLU A 71 2.73 8.26 37.99
CA GLU A 71 3.68 8.60 36.94
C GLU A 71 3.07 8.43 35.54
N ILE A 72 2.25 7.40 35.32
CA ILE A 72 1.53 7.21 34.04
C ILE A 72 0.56 8.36 33.80
N ASN A 73 -0.27 8.71 34.79
CA ASN A 73 -1.21 9.82 34.65
C ASN A 73 -0.47 11.15 34.45
N LYS A 74 0.66 11.36 35.12
CA LYS A 74 1.51 12.53 34.91
C LYS A 74 2.05 12.60 33.48
N VAL A 75 2.56 11.50 32.92
CA VAL A 75 3.04 11.46 31.53
C VAL A 75 1.90 11.67 30.53
N LEU A 76 0.73 11.09 30.79
CA LEU A 76 -0.47 11.30 29.95
C LEU A 76 -0.92 12.76 29.95
N HIS A 77 -0.88 13.43 31.10
CA HIS A 77 -1.20 14.84 31.23
C HIS A 77 -0.14 15.73 30.56
N ASP A 78 1.15 15.49 30.84
CA ASP A 78 2.29 16.24 30.26
C ASP A 78 2.25 16.21 28.72
N LEU A 79 1.86 15.06 28.14
CA LEU A 79 1.77 14.85 26.71
C LEU A 79 0.35 15.02 26.16
N ASP A 80 -0.62 15.56 26.90
CA ASP A 80 -1.99 15.77 26.41
C ASP A 80 -2.55 14.53 25.64
N MET A 81 -2.52 13.36 26.30
CA MET A 81 -2.99 12.08 25.78
C MET A 81 -4.09 11.45 26.64
N GLU A 82 -4.68 12.21 27.57
CA GLU A 82 -5.69 11.69 28.50
C GLU A 82 -6.94 11.16 27.80
N ALA A 83 -7.44 11.89 26.78
CA ALA A 83 -8.58 11.46 25.98
C ALA A 83 -8.32 10.16 25.19
N LEU A 84 -7.05 9.83 24.95
CA LEU A 84 -6.62 8.67 24.16
C LEU A 84 -6.20 7.48 25.04
N LYS A 85 -6.27 7.62 26.36
CA LYS A 85 -5.80 6.64 27.35
C LYS A 85 -6.28 5.20 27.08
N HIS A 86 -7.56 5.05 26.71
CA HIS A 86 -8.20 3.75 26.47
C HIS A 86 -8.23 3.33 24.99
N ASN A 87 -7.64 4.12 24.09
CA ASN A 87 -7.60 3.79 22.68
C ASN A 87 -6.47 2.79 22.41
N GLN A 88 -6.70 1.83 21.51
CA GLN A 88 -5.65 0.92 21.05
C GLN A 88 -4.64 1.68 20.18
N VAL A 89 -3.35 1.36 20.31
CA VAL A 89 -2.28 2.08 19.62
C VAL A 89 -2.43 2.04 18.09
N LYS A 90 -2.89 0.91 17.52
CA LYS A 90 -3.18 0.80 16.07
C LYS A 90 -4.22 1.79 15.53
N SER A 91 -5.02 2.41 16.41
CA SER A 91 -6.03 3.41 16.01
C SER A 91 -5.52 4.84 16.09
N LEU A 92 -4.34 5.06 16.69
CA LEU A 92 -3.70 6.35 16.80
C LEU A 92 -3.08 6.76 15.46
N ASN A 93 -3.03 8.07 15.21
CA ASN A 93 -2.27 8.60 14.09
C ASN A 93 -0.75 8.50 14.36
N ILE A 94 0.07 8.64 13.30
CA ILE A 94 1.53 8.47 13.39
C ILE A 94 2.14 9.42 14.45
N GLY A 95 1.73 10.69 14.46
CA GLY A 95 2.21 11.66 15.46
C GLY A 95 1.86 11.30 16.91
N GLN A 96 0.68 10.73 17.17
CA GLN A 96 0.25 10.24 18.48
C GLN A 96 1.02 8.99 18.91
N GLN A 97 1.30 8.08 17.97
CA GLN A 97 2.17 6.93 18.23
C GLN A 97 3.59 7.39 18.61
N ARG A 98 4.09 8.41 17.91
CA ARG A 98 5.37 9.04 18.23
C ARG A 98 5.34 9.70 19.61
N LYS A 99 4.25 10.39 19.94
CA LYS A 99 4.04 11.03 21.25
C LYS A 99 4.09 10.00 22.38
N LEU A 100 3.48 8.83 22.17
CA LEU A 100 3.59 7.69 23.07
C LEU A 100 5.02 7.16 23.19
N ALA A 101 5.76 7.05 22.09
CA ALA A 101 7.18 6.64 22.13
C ALA A 101 8.05 7.61 22.95
N VAL A 102 7.82 8.93 22.83
CA VAL A 102 8.46 9.94 23.68
C VAL A 102 8.02 9.78 25.14
N GLY A 103 6.73 9.54 25.39
CA GLY A 103 6.21 9.25 26.74
C GLY A 103 6.88 8.06 27.40
N ILE A 104 7.10 6.97 26.66
CA ILE A 104 7.84 5.80 27.12
C ILE A 104 9.29 6.15 27.47
N ALA A 105 9.95 6.97 26.65
CA ALA A 105 11.34 7.40 26.91
C ALA A 105 11.45 8.21 28.21
N VAL A 106 10.51 9.15 28.42
CA VAL A 106 10.46 10.10 29.54
C VAL A 106 9.99 9.47 30.86
N LEU A 107 9.28 8.33 30.78
CA LEU A 107 8.75 7.59 31.92
C LEU A 107 9.82 7.24 32.97
N GLY A 108 9.58 7.58 34.24
CA GLY A 108 10.47 7.26 35.36
C GLY A 108 11.62 8.25 35.59
N ASN A 109 11.58 9.44 34.97
CA ASN A 109 12.55 10.53 35.14
C ASN A 109 14.02 10.09 34.96
N PRO A 110 14.42 9.62 33.77
CA PRO A 110 15.80 9.23 33.50
C PRO A 110 16.77 10.42 33.59
N LYS A 111 18.04 10.14 33.90
CA LYS A 111 19.12 11.15 33.95
C LYS A 111 19.63 11.54 32.57
N VAL A 112 19.57 10.62 31.61
CA VAL A 112 19.89 10.89 30.19
C VAL A 112 18.71 10.52 29.32
N LEU A 113 18.35 11.38 28.39
CA LEU A 113 17.40 11.10 27.32
C LEU A 113 18.14 11.04 25.99
N LEU A 114 18.05 9.90 25.31
CA LEU A 114 18.54 9.69 23.95
C LEU A 114 17.34 9.61 23.00
N LEU A 115 17.10 10.64 22.21
CA LEU A 115 15.91 10.75 21.37
C LEU A 115 16.29 10.86 19.88
N ASP A 116 15.90 9.90 19.06
CA ASP A 116 16.23 9.91 17.64
C ASP A 116 15.02 10.34 16.80
N GLU A 117 14.94 11.60 16.39
CA GLU A 117 13.78 12.25 15.74
C GLU A 117 12.49 12.30 16.60
N PRO A 118 12.52 12.89 17.81
CA PRO A 118 11.40 12.79 18.78
C PRO A 118 10.07 13.35 18.28
N THR A 119 10.07 14.29 17.34
CA THR A 119 8.87 14.98 16.84
C THR A 119 8.47 14.62 15.41
N ALA A 120 9.10 13.61 14.81
CA ALA A 120 8.78 13.17 13.45
C ALA A 120 7.30 12.76 13.31
N GLY A 121 6.64 13.27 12.26
CA GLY A 121 5.24 12.96 11.95
C GLY A 121 4.20 13.62 12.86
N MET A 122 4.59 14.54 13.74
CA MET A 122 3.70 15.35 14.56
C MET A 122 3.35 16.68 13.88
N ASP A 123 2.14 17.20 14.10
CA ASP A 123 1.76 18.58 13.76
C ASP A 123 2.41 19.61 14.70
N SER A 124 2.46 20.87 14.29
CA SER A 124 3.12 21.96 15.04
C SER A 124 2.63 22.09 16.49
N CYS A 125 1.33 21.90 16.77
CA CYS A 125 0.81 21.97 18.13
C CYS A 125 1.33 20.80 18.98
N SER A 126 1.22 19.57 18.47
CA SER A 126 1.76 18.36 19.14
C SER A 126 3.27 18.45 19.37
N ARG A 127 4.04 18.98 18.41
CA ARG A 127 5.49 19.24 18.55
C ARG A 127 5.76 20.18 19.71
N TYR A 128 5.04 21.29 19.77
CA TYR A 128 5.19 22.28 20.83
C TYR A 128 4.87 21.71 22.22
N THR A 129 3.86 20.83 22.35
CA THR A 129 3.61 20.09 23.60
C THR A 129 4.84 19.30 24.03
N VAL A 130 5.43 18.52 23.11
CA VAL A 130 6.64 17.72 23.39
C VAL A 130 7.82 18.62 23.74
N TRP A 131 8.02 19.72 23.01
CA TRP A 131 9.07 20.70 23.29
C TRP A 131 8.94 21.28 24.70
N ASN A 132 7.74 21.62 25.15
CA ASN A 132 7.51 22.10 26.51
C ASN A 132 7.83 21.04 27.55
N VAL A 133 7.49 19.77 27.31
CA VAL A 133 7.82 18.67 28.22
C VAL A 133 9.33 18.50 28.33
N LEU A 134 10.05 18.49 27.20
CA LEU A 134 11.50 18.38 27.18
C LEU A 134 12.17 19.59 27.86
N LYS A 135 11.67 20.80 27.61
CA LYS A 135 12.14 22.05 28.23
C LYS A 135 11.94 22.04 29.74
N LYS A 136 10.76 21.63 30.23
CA LYS A 136 10.47 21.49 31.67
C LYS A 136 11.40 20.48 32.36
N ARG A 137 11.83 19.43 31.65
CA ARG A 137 12.68 18.36 32.20
C ARG A 137 14.19 18.62 32.05
N LYS A 138 14.59 19.69 31.36
CA LYS A 138 16.00 20.06 31.11
C LYS A 138 16.83 20.33 32.38
N ALA A 139 16.23 20.85 33.45
CA ALA A 139 16.96 21.36 34.62
C ALA A 139 17.92 20.36 35.29
N ASN A 140 17.64 19.05 35.24
CA ASN A 140 18.44 18.00 35.87
C ASN A 140 18.69 16.76 34.98
N THR A 141 18.43 16.87 33.68
CA THR A 141 18.51 15.75 32.72
C THR A 141 19.32 16.16 31.50
N VAL A 142 20.27 15.31 31.08
CA VAL A 142 21.00 15.51 29.82
C VAL A 142 20.15 14.97 28.67
N ILE A 143 19.77 15.84 27.74
CA ILE A 143 18.98 15.46 26.57
C ILE A 143 19.88 15.52 25.33
N VAL A 144 20.07 14.38 24.68
CA VAL A 144 20.75 14.28 23.39
C VAL A 144 19.73 13.80 22.38
N PHE A 145 19.48 14.61 21.35
CA PHE A 145 18.55 14.24 20.30
C PHE A 145 19.09 14.53 18.91
N SER A 146 18.73 13.69 17.96
CA SER A 146 18.89 13.93 16.52
C SER A 146 17.56 14.44 15.96
N THR A 147 17.62 15.39 15.05
CA THR A 147 16.43 15.90 14.35
C THR A 147 16.78 16.37 12.95
N HIS A 148 15.79 16.29 12.06
CA HIS A 148 15.81 16.93 10.74
C HIS A 148 15.06 18.26 10.72
N CYS A 149 14.38 18.63 11.82
CA CYS A 149 13.72 19.91 11.99
C CYS A 149 14.71 20.90 12.61
N MET A 150 15.22 21.85 11.82
CA MET A 150 16.23 22.77 12.35
C MET A 150 15.65 23.76 13.35
N GLU A 151 14.36 24.10 13.24
CA GLU A 151 13.64 24.86 14.28
C GLU A 151 13.60 24.14 15.63
N GLU A 152 13.41 22.81 15.64
CA GLU A 152 13.46 22.02 16.87
C GLU A 152 14.83 22.10 17.53
N ALA A 153 15.89 21.97 16.73
CA ALA A 153 17.25 22.15 17.21
C ALA A 153 17.48 23.58 17.71
N ASP A 154 16.97 24.60 17.00
CA ASP A 154 17.12 26.01 17.36
C ASP A 154 16.52 26.29 18.75
N ILE A 155 15.29 25.82 18.97
CA ILE A 155 14.49 26.06 20.18
C ILE A 155 14.94 25.21 21.38
N LEU A 156 15.25 23.93 21.21
CA LEU A 156 15.52 23.02 22.33
C LEU A 156 16.99 22.90 22.73
N ALA A 157 17.91 22.93 21.77
CA ALA A 157 19.30 22.54 22.01
C ALA A 157 20.18 23.72 22.46
N ASP A 158 21.00 23.53 23.49
CA ASP A 158 22.01 24.53 23.89
C ASP A 158 23.20 24.56 22.91
N ARG A 159 23.61 23.37 22.46
CA ARG A 159 24.72 23.15 21.53
C ARG A 159 24.25 22.26 20.41
N LYS A 160 24.56 22.66 19.18
CA LYS A 160 24.23 21.95 17.95
C LYS A 160 25.51 21.37 17.35
N ALA A 161 25.39 20.20 16.77
CA ALA A 161 26.47 19.49 16.10
C ALA A 161 25.99 19.06 14.72
N VAL A 162 26.67 19.51 13.66
CA VAL A 162 26.34 19.13 12.28
C VAL A 162 27.28 18.02 11.85
N ILE A 163 26.70 16.87 11.50
CA ILE A 163 27.44 15.70 11.00
C ILE A 163 27.14 15.57 9.51
N SER A 164 28.20 15.48 8.69
CA SER A 164 28.08 15.19 7.26
C SER A 164 29.09 14.10 6.89
N GLN A 165 28.62 13.09 6.14
CA GLN A 165 29.44 11.95 5.67
C GLN A 165 30.20 11.22 6.79
N GLY A 166 29.58 11.10 7.97
CA GLY A 166 30.19 10.46 9.14
C GLY A 166 31.23 11.31 9.88
N THR A 167 31.43 12.58 9.46
CA THR A 167 32.36 13.52 10.11
C THR A 167 31.62 14.67 10.77
N LEU A 168 32.12 15.12 11.92
CA LEU A 168 31.60 16.29 12.62
C LEU A 168 32.15 17.56 11.96
N LYS A 169 31.30 18.32 11.27
CA LYS A 169 31.70 19.51 10.50
C LYS A 169 31.77 20.76 11.37
N CYS A 170 30.74 20.99 12.20
CA CYS A 170 30.73 22.13 13.10
C CYS A 170 29.97 21.82 14.40
N VAL A 171 30.34 22.55 15.45
CA VAL A 171 29.67 22.53 16.76
C VAL A 171 29.57 23.94 17.30
N GLY A 172 28.42 24.33 17.82
CA GLY A 172 28.24 25.64 18.45
C GLY A 172 26.80 25.92 18.87
N SER A 173 26.56 27.12 19.43
CA SER A 173 25.22 27.64 19.65
C SER A 173 24.61 28.12 18.32
N SER A 174 23.29 28.35 18.29
CA SER A 174 22.62 28.83 17.08
C SER A 174 23.17 30.14 16.56
N LEU A 175 23.35 31.12 17.45
CA LEU A 175 23.90 32.42 17.11
C LEU A 175 25.29 32.31 16.51
N PHE A 176 26.18 31.52 17.13
CA PHE A 176 27.53 31.31 16.62
C PHE A 176 27.52 30.71 15.21
N LEU A 177 26.66 29.71 14.96
CA LEU A 177 26.55 29.07 13.66
C LEU A 177 25.94 30.02 12.62
N LYS A 178 24.89 30.76 12.97
CA LYS A 178 24.25 31.77 12.11
C LYS A 178 25.18 32.94 11.80
N SER A 179 26.01 33.38 12.73
CA SER A 179 26.98 34.44 12.51
C SER A 179 28.15 33.99 11.63
N LYS A 180 28.71 32.81 11.92
CA LYS A 180 29.88 32.28 11.20
C LYS A 180 29.54 31.87 9.76
N TRP A 181 28.37 31.28 9.55
CA TRP A 181 28.00 30.64 8.28
C TRP A 181 26.73 31.21 7.64
N GLY A 182 25.96 32.05 8.33
CA GLY A 182 24.70 32.61 7.80
C GLY A 182 24.91 33.73 6.79
N VAL A 183 23.88 33.98 5.99
CA VAL A 183 23.89 34.99 4.91
C VAL A 183 23.77 36.41 5.46
N GLY A 184 23.14 36.59 6.63
CA GLY A 184 22.57 37.89 6.89
C GLY A 184 21.27 37.92 7.69
N TYR A 185 20.64 39.08 7.60
CA TYR A 185 19.22 39.27 7.80
C TYR A 185 18.49 39.13 6.46
N ARG A 186 17.21 38.79 6.51
CA ARG A 186 16.28 38.86 5.38
C ARG A 186 15.28 39.98 5.62
N LEU A 187 15.12 40.83 4.62
CA LEU A 187 14.13 41.90 4.61
C LEU A 187 13.00 41.49 3.68
N SER A 188 11.85 41.17 4.26
CA SER A 188 10.63 40.80 3.56
C SER A 188 9.70 42.00 3.48
N MET A 189 9.16 42.30 2.30
CA MET A 189 8.27 43.43 2.06
C MET A 189 7.01 42.94 1.33
N ASP A 190 5.84 43.39 1.76
CA ASP A 190 4.60 43.28 0.98
C ASP A 190 4.47 44.53 0.09
N ILE A 191 4.12 44.33 -1.17
CA ILE A 191 4.01 45.40 -2.17
C ILE A 191 2.64 45.44 -2.83
N LYS A 192 2.22 46.63 -3.26
CA LYS A 192 1.06 46.81 -4.12
C LYS A 192 1.38 46.30 -5.54
N PRO A 193 0.39 45.80 -6.30
CA PRO A 193 0.58 45.36 -7.69
C PRO A 193 1.13 46.46 -8.63
N THR A 194 0.94 47.74 -8.27
CA THR A 194 1.42 48.90 -9.02
C THR A 194 2.84 49.36 -8.64
N CYS A 195 3.54 48.61 -7.78
CA CYS A 195 4.87 48.97 -7.28
C CYS A 195 5.94 48.81 -8.37
N ASN A 196 6.84 49.81 -8.48
CA ASN A 196 8.02 49.70 -9.32
C ASN A 196 9.17 49.03 -8.56
N ILE A 197 9.38 47.73 -8.84
CA ILE A 197 10.42 46.91 -8.20
C ILE A 197 11.80 47.55 -8.35
N ALA A 198 12.13 48.12 -9.52
CA ALA A 198 13.44 48.71 -9.78
C ALA A 198 13.75 49.91 -8.86
N SER A 199 12.73 50.72 -8.53
CA SER A 199 12.89 51.86 -7.61
C SER A 199 13.13 51.40 -6.17
N VAL A 200 12.45 50.34 -5.73
CA VAL A 200 12.66 49.74 -4.41
C VAL A 200 14.05 49.08 -4.33
N SER A 201 14.46 48.35 -5.37
CA SER A 201 15.80 47.74 -5.42
C SER A 201 16.91 48.80 -5.41
N ALA A 202 16.72 49.93 -6.10
CA ALA A 202 17.67 51.04 -6.08
C ALA A 202 17.81 51.66 -4.68
N LEU A 203 16.70 51.81 -3.94
CA LEU A 203 16.71 52.34 -2.58
C LEU A 203 17.43 51.42 -1.59
N VAL A 204 17.18 50.11 -1.70
CA VAL A 204 17.84 49.10 -0.85
C VAL A 204 19.35 49.05 -1.14
N THR A 205 19.73 48.99 -2.41
CA THR A 205 21.15 48.92 -2.82
C THR A 205 21.90 50.22 -2.56
N GLN A 206 21.22 51.37 -2.56
CA GLN A 206 21.82 52.66 -2.18
C GLN A 206 22.25 52.70 -0.71
N HIS A 207 21.48 52.12 0.21
CA HIS A 207 21.81 52.12 1.63
C HIS A 207 22.69 50.94 2.04
N VAL A 208 22.47 49.77 1.44
CA VAL A 208 23.17 48.52 1.73
C VAL A 208 23.70 47.94 0.42
N PRO A 209 24.94 48.29 0.01
CA PRO A 209 25.50 47.87 -1.27
C PRO A 209 25.64 46.35 -1.41
N GLY A 210 25.81 45.63 -0.28
CA GLY A 210 25.87 44.17 -0.24
C GLY A 210 24.50 43.48 -0.26
N ALA A 211 23.39 44.20 -0.39
CA ALA A 211 22.06 43.62 -0.44
C ALA A 211 21.80 42.88 -1.76
N SER A 212 21.22 41.67 -1.67
CA SER A 212 20.85 40.86 -2.84
C SER A 212 19.35 40.56 -2.85
N LEU A 213 18.71 40.64 -4.01
CA LEU A 213 17.31 40.25 -4.17
C LEU A 213 17.24 38.71 -4.22
N ILE A 214 16.59 38.09 -3.23
CA ILE A 214 16.44 36.62 -3.15
C ILE A 214 15.17 36.18 -3.87
N GLN A 215 14.07 36.92 -3.67
CA GLN A 215 12.77 36.57 -4.23
C GLN A 215 11.97 37.82 -4.60
N ALA A 216 11.35 37.78 -5.77
CA ALA A 216 10.37 38.75 -6.21
C ALA A 216 9.11 38.04 -6.71
N THR A 217 7.98 38.43 -6.13
CA THR A 217 6.62 37.96 -6.39
C THR A 217 5.74 39.18 -6.70
N GLU A 218 4.54 38.99 -7.28
CA GLU A 218 3.64 40.12 -7.58
C GLU A 218 3.21 40.91 -6.33
N SER A 219 3.19 40.26 -5.17
CA SER A 219 2.75 40.83 -3.91
C SER A 219 3.84 40.93 -2.84
N SER A 220 5.06 40.43 -3.08
CA SER A 220 6.13 40.41 -2.07
C SER A 220 7.54 40.45 -2.65
N LEU A 221 8.46 41.11 -1.92
CA LEU A 221 9.90 41.17 -2.22
C LEU A 221 10.72 40.72 -1.01
N ILE A 222 11.75 39.91 -1.24
CA ILE A 222 12.65 39.43 -0.17
C ILE A 222 14.10 39.74 -0.55
N TYR A 223 14.79 40.52 0.28
CA TYR A 223 16.21 40.85 0.14
C TYR A 223 17.05 40.16 1.21
N GLY A 224 18.25 39.70 0.86
CA GLY A 224 19.29 39.29 1.79
C GLY A 224 20.21 40.46 2.13
N LEU A 225 20.33 40.78 3.41
CA LEU A 225 21.15 41.87 3.95
C LEU A 225 22.34 41.31 4.76
N PRO A 226 23.60 41.65 4.44
CA PRO A 226 24.77 41.07 5.10
C PRO A 226 24.91 41.45 6.58
N LEU A 227 25.30 40.48 7.43
CA LEU A 227 25.51 40.65 8.88
C LEU A 227 26.60 41.68 9.24
N LYS A 228 27.57 41.92 8.35
CA LYS A 228 28.67 42.88 8.58
C LYS A 228 28.20 44.34 8.53
N GLU A 229 27.04 44.61 7.92
CA GLU A 229 26.52 45.96 7.65
C GLU A 229 25.32 46.32 8.55
N VAL A 230 25.10 45.57 9.64
CA VAL A 230 23.95 45.78 10.56
C VAL A 230 23.92 47.20 11.15
N ASP A 231 25.08 47.83 11.34
CA ASP A 231 25.18 49.22 11.82
C ASP A 231 24.54 50.25 10.85
N ILE A 232 24.33 49.89 9.57
CA ILE A 232 23.78 50.75 8.52
C ILE A 232 22.27 50.54 8.34
N PHE A 233 21.71 49.43 8.85
CA PHE A 233 20.29 49.08 8.73
C PHE A 233 19.31 50.15 9.23
N PRO A 234 19.59 50.90 10.32
CA PRO A 234 18.70 51.99 10.76
C PRO A 234 18.42 53.03 9.68
N GLY A 235 19.42 53.35 8.84
CA GLY A 235 19.26 54.28 7.72
C GLY A 235 18.31 53.75 6.65
N LEU A 236 18.44 52.46 6.31
CA LEU A 236 17.55 51.78 5.36
C LEU A 236 16.11 51.76 5.86
N PHE A 237 15.87 51.34 7.11
CA PHE A 237 14.51 51.28 7.67
C PHE A 237 13.88 52.66 7.78
N SER A 238 14.63 53.70 8.16
CA SER A 238 14.13 55.07 8.15
C SER A 238 13.78 55.56 6.74
N ALA A 239 14.56 55.18 5.72
CA ALA A 239 14.26 55.51 4.33
C ALA A 239 13.00 54.77 3.82
N LEU A 240 12.74 53.54 4.27
CA LEU A 240 11.52 52.80 3.94
C LEU A 240 10.29 53.39 4.63
N ASP A 241 10.39 53.77 5.91
CA ASP A 241 9.31 54.40 6.67
C ASP A 241 8.90 55.76 6.05
N ASN A 242 9.85 56.52 5.51
CA ASN A 242 9.61 57.85 4.95
C ASN A 242 9.10 57.84 3.49
N ASN A 243 9.33 56.75 2.73
CA ASN A 243 9.02 56.68 1.30
C ASN A 243 7.74 55.86 1.00
N CYS A 244 6.61 56.26 1.58
CA CYS A 244 5.29 55.62 1.37
C CYS A 244 4.82 55.59 -0.10
N SER A 245 5.36 56.45 -0.98
CA SER A 245 4.99 56.52 -2.40
C SER A 245 5.52 55.38 -3.26
N LEU A 246 6.44 54.55 -2.74
CA LEU A 246 7.04 53.43 -3.48
C LEU A 246 6.13 52.20 -3.58
N GLY A 247 4.96 52.19 -2.92
CA GLY A 247 4.00 51.10 -3.00
C GLY A 247 4.28 49.92 -2.07
N VAL A 248 5.17 50.07 -1.10
CA VAL A 248 5.40 49.11 -0.01
C VAL A 248 4.28 49.24 1.02
N LEU A 249 3.61 48.14 1.36
CA LEU A 249 2.52 48.09 2.34
C LEU A 249 3.07 47.88 3.75
N THR A 250 3.83 46.81 3.94
CA THR A 250 4.48 46.47 5.21
C THR A 250 5.84 45.83 4.93
N TYR A 251 6.73 45.87 5.91
CA TYR A 251 8.00 45.15 5.84
C TYR A 251 8.34 44.51 7.19
N GLY A 252 9.19 43.48 7.15
CA GLY A 252 9.63 42.74 8.31
C GLY A 252 11.07 42.27 8.13
N VAL A 253 11.74 42.07 9.26
CA VAL A 253 13.15 41.65 9.31
C VAL A 253 13.23 40.31 10.03
N SER A 254 13.83 39.33 9.37
CA SER A 254 14.13 38.02 9.92
C SER A 254 15.62 37.72 9.81
N VAL A 255 16.13 36.79 10.61
CA VAL A 255 17.55 36.37 10.58
C VAL A 255 17.64 35.07 9.78
N THR A 256 18.80 34.79 9.18
CA THR A 256 19.03 33.48 8.56
C THR A 256 18.78 32.34 9.54
N THR A 257 18.07 31.32 9.06
CA THR A 257 17.68 30.17 9.88
C THR A 257 18.88 29.22 10.02
N LEU A 258 18.81 28.29 10.97
CA LEU A 258 19.81 27.21 11.06
C LEU A 258 19.82 26.32 9.82
N GLU A 259 18.71 26.26 9.08
CA GLU A 259 18.62 25.56 7.81
C GLU A 259 19.58 26.16 6.79
N ASP A 260 19.57 27.48 6.60
CA ASP A 260 20.46 28.16 5.65
C ASP A 260 21.93 27.84 5.93
N VAL A 261 22.30 27.77 7.21
CA VAL A 261 23.64 27.40 7.67
C VAL A 261 23.95 25.96 7.30
N PHE A 262 23.03 25.04 7.58
CA PHE A 262 23.19 23.62 7.25
C PHE A 262 23.43 23.42 5.74
N PHE A 263 22.66 24.10 4.90
CA PHE A 263 22.82 23.99 3.44
C PHE A 263 24.14 24.53 2.92
N ARG A 264 24.63 25.65 3.46
CA ARG A 264 25.94 26.19 3.08
C ARG A 264 27.06 25.21 3.41
N LEU A 265 26.98 24.57 4.58
CA LEU A 265 27.95 23.55 5.00
C LEU A 265 27.91 22.31 4.11
N GLU A 266 26.73 21.89 3.65
CA GLU A 266 26.61 20.79 2.71
C GLU A 266 27.15 21.16 1.32
N ALA A 267 26.83 22.36 0.81
CA ALA A 267 27.31 22.83 -0.48
C ALA A 267 28.84 22.91 -0.55
N GLU A 268 29.50 23.40 0.51
CA GLU A 268 30.96 23.36 0.62
C GLU A 268 31.51 21.93 0.63
N SER A 269 30.82 21.00 1.30
CA SER A 269 31.26 19.59 1.32
C SER A 269 31.15 18.88 -0.03
N ASP A 270 30.18 19.25 -0.88
CA ASP A 270 30.07 18.74 -2.25
C ASP A 270 31.21 19.28 -3.14
N VAL A 271 31.69 20.52 -2.90
CA VAL A 271 32.84 21.12 -3.62
C VAL A 271 34.17 20.47 -3.21
N ASP A 272 34.38 20.22 -1.91
CA ASP A 272 35.55 19.51 -1.40
C ASP A 272 35.68 18.08 -2.00
N GLN A 273 34.56 17.46 -2.39
CA GLN A 273 34.57 16.17 -3.07
C GLN A 273 34.94 16.27 -4.55
N THR A 274 34.54 17.33 -5.25
CA THR A 274 34.99 17.55 -6.63
C THR A 274 36.51 17.73 -6.69
N ASP A 275 37.09 18.43 -5.73
CA ASP A 275 38.55 18.60 -5.64
C ASP A 275 39.30 17.30 -5.29
N ASN A 276 38.68 16.41 -4.49
CA ASN A 276 39.27 15.09 -4.18
C ASN A 276 39.08 14.03 -5.28
N ASN A 277 38.03 14.14 -6.10
CA ASN A 277 37.78 13.23 -7.23
C ASN A 277 38.49 13.65 -8.53
N ILE A 278 39.11 14.84 -8.57
CA ILE A 278 39.88 15.35 -9.72
C ILE A 278 41.19 14.56 -10.00
N PHE A 279 41.63 13.66 -9.11
CA PHE A 279 42.80 12.81 -9.40
C PHE A 279 42.52 11.54 -10.22
N THR A 280 41.27 11.25 -10.60
CA THR A 280 40.94 10.12 -11.48
C THR A 280 39.72 10.40 -12.35
N HIS A 281 39.83 11.31 -13.32
CA HIS A 281 39.32 11.11 -14.68
C HIS A 281 39.71 12.28 -15.60
N GLN A 282 39.96 11.92 -16.86
CA GLN A 282 40.46 12.76 -17.96
C GLN A 282 39.71 14.09 -18.14
N LYS A 283 40.51 15.14 -18.41
CA LYS A 283 40.16 16.45 -18.97
C LYS A 283 38.97 16.41 -19.93
N ILE A 284 37.88 17.06 -19.55
CA ILE A 284 36.91 17.66 -20.48
C ILE A 284 36.56 19.06 -19.94
N ASP A 285 37.08 20.07 -20.62
CA ASP A 285 36.70 21.49 -20.67
C ASP A 285 36.18 22.20 -19.40
N ASP A 286 37.14 22.75 -18.66
CA ASP A 286 36.99 23.89 -17.77
C ASP A 286 36.74 25.17 -18.60
N ASP A 287 35.48 25.61 -18.70
CA ASP A 287 35.15 27.02 -19.01
C ASP A 287 33.70 27.41 -18.64
N ARG A 288 33.22 27.01 -17.45
CA ARG A 288 31.98 27.54 -16.86
C ARG A 288 32.17 28.01 -15.42
N LYS A 289 33.01 29.03 -15.25
CA LYS A 289 32.97 29.90 -14.06
C LYS A 289 31.65 30.66 -14.00
N TRP A 290 31.05 30.70 -12.80
CA TRP A 290 29.97 31.57 -12.33
C TRP A 290 29.24 32.39 -13.41
N LYS A 291 28.28 31.77 -14.09
CA LYS A 291 27.14 32.50 -14.65
C LYS A 291 26.04 32.53 -13.58
N SER A 292 25.44 33.71 -13.44
CA SER A 292 24.33 34.06 -12.56
C SER A 292 23.34 32.92 -12.36
N THR A 293 23.02 32.66 -11.09
CA THR A 293 22.06 31.66 -10.60
C THR A 293 20.64 31.85 -11.16
N GLU A 294 20.35 32.97 -11.82
CA GLU A 294 19.04 33.30 -12.38
C GLU A 294 18.74 32.62 -13.73
N ASP A 295 19.75 32.24 -14.53
CA ASP A 295 19.55 31.65 -15.87
C ASP A 295 19.39 30.12 -15.86
N ILE A 296 19.82 29.44 -14.79
CA ILE A 296 19.66 27.97 -14.64
C ILE A 296 18.24 27.63 -14.11
N ASP A 297 17.59 28.58 -13.43
CA ASP A 297 16.35 28.34 -12.70
C ASP A 297 15.09 28.41 -13.57
N GLN A 298 15.17 28.94 -14.79
CA GLN A 298 14.01 29.13 -15.68
C GLN A 298 13.55 27.84 -16.41
N GLY A 299 14.28 26.72 -16.28
CA GLY A 299 14.11 25.58 -17.20
C GLY A 299 13.80 24.20 -16.60
N LEU A 300 13.86 24.00 -15.28
CA LEU A 300 13.95 22.65 -14.67
C LEU A 300 12.78 21.71 -15.00
N LEU A 301 11.55 22.24 -15.16
CA LEU A 301 10.39 21.51 -15.69
C LEU A 301 9.65 22.30 -16.77
N SER A 302 10.37 23.06 -17.60
CA SER A 302 9.79 23.65 -18.80
C SER A 302 9.48 22.53 -19.81
N PHE A 303 8.24 22.07 -19.80
CA PHE A 303 7.71 21.26 -20.88
C PHE A 303 7.69 22.15 -22.13
N PRO A 304 8.15 21.67 -23.30
CA PRO A 304 7.98 22.43 -24.53
C PRO A 304 6.51 22.82 -24.64
N GLU A 305 6.25 24.12 -24.89
CA GLU A 305 4.92 24.61 -25.16
C GLU A 305 4.27 23.67 -26.18
N SER A 306 3.07 23.22 -25.83
CA SER A 306 2.34 22.12 -26.44
C SER A 306 2.58 21.95 -27.95
N ASP A 307 3.53 21.08 -28.31
CA ASP A 307 3.48 20.44 -29.63
C ASP A 307 2.27 19.47 -29.63
N PRO A 308 1.49 19.40 -30.73
CA PRO A 308 0.19 18.74 -30.82
C PRO A 308 0.29 17.20 -30.89
N CYS A 309 1.12 16.59 -30.03
CA CYS A 309 1.32 15.14 -29.95
C CYS A 309 0.60 14.51 -28.75
N THR A 310 -0.47 15.13 -28.22
CA THR A 310 -1.36 14.47 -27.27
C THR A 310 -2.38 13.63 -28.04
N VAL A 311 -2.27 12.31 -27.91
CA VAL A 311 -3.19 11.38 -28.56
C VAL A 311 -4.56 11.55 -27.93
N SER A 312 -5.62 11.76 -28.72
CA SER A 312 -6.99 11.95 -28.22
C SER A 312 -7.97 10.90 -28.76
N GLY A 313 -9.14 10.79 -28.12
CA GLY A 313 -10.24 9.91 -28.55
C GLY A 313 -9.90 8.41 -28.54
N ARG A 314 -10.23 7.71 -29.64
CA ARG A 314 -10.06 6.23 -29.73
C ARG A 314 -8.60 5.79 -29.73
N ALA A 315 -7.69 6.61 -30.26
CA ALA A 315 -6.26 6.29 -30.25
C ALA A 315 -5.71 6.31 -28.82
N LEU A 316 -6.17 7.26 -28.00
CA LEU A 316 -5.84 7.33 -26.57
C LEU A 316 -6.39 6.13 -25.82
N TRP A 317 -7.64 5.73 -26.09
CA TRP A 317 -8.23 4.53 -25.49
C TRP A 317 -7.40 3.27 -25.80
N LYS A 318 -6.95 3.09 -27.05
CA LYS A 318 -6.08 1.96 -27.43
C LYS A 318 -4.73 2.01 -26.70
N GLN A 319 -4.12 3.19 -26.60
CA GLN A 319 -2.88 3.37 -25.85
C GLN A 319 -3.07 3.03 -24.37
N GLN A 320 -4.13 3.53 -23.73
CA GLN A 320 -4.47 3.25 -22.34
C GLN A 320 -4.73 1.76 -22.11
N PHE A 321 -5.49 1.10 -22.97
CA PHE A 321 -5.74 -0.35 -22.93
C PHE A 321 -4.43 -1.14 -22.91
N TRP A 322 -3.53 -0.89 -23.88
CA TRP A 322 -2.25 -1.60 -23.96
C TRP A 322 -1.34 -1.30 -22.77
N THR A 323 -1.34 -0.06 -22.27
CA THR A 323 -0.56 0.33 -21.10
C THR A 323 -1.04 -0.41 -19.85
N ILE A 324 -2.35 -0.47 -19.59
CA ILE A 324 -2.90 -1.20 -18.45
C ILE A 324 -2.65 -2.71 -18.57
N ALA A 325 -2.86 -3.30 -19.76
CA ALA A 325 -2.55 -4.71 -19.99
C ALA A 325 -1.07 -5.02 -19.73
N LYS A 326 -0.16 -4.17 -20.21
CA LYS A 326 1.29 -4.31 -19.98
C LYS A 326 1.66 -4.17 -18.49
N LEU A 327 1.06 -3.22 -17.79
CA LEU A 327 1.26 -3.00 -16.36
C LEU A 327 0.82 -4.24 -15.57
N HIS A 328 -0.41 -4.71 -15.82
CA HIS A 328 -1.00 -5.87 -15.15
C HIS A 328 -0.17 -7.14 -15.39
N PHE A 329 0.23 -7.40 -16.63
CA PHE A 329 1.11 -8.52 -16.95
C PHE A 329 2.46 -8.47 -16.20
N ARG A 330 3.08 -7.29 -16.11
CA ARG A 330 4.35 -7.11 -15.38
C ARG A 330 4.19 -7.32 -13.88
N ASN A 331 3.09 -6.85 -13.29
CA ASN A 331 2.78 -7.09 -11.88
C ASN A 331 2.62 -8.58 -11.60
N LEU A 332 1.76 -9.26 -12.36
CA LEU A 332 1.54 -10.70 -12.22
C LEU A 332 2.84 -11.51 -12.37
N TYR A 333 3.67 -11.18 -13.36
CA TYR A 333 4.93 -11.87 -13.59
C TYR A 333 5.96 -11.67 -12.46
N ARG A 334 5.99 -10.48 -11.85
CA ARG A 334 6.92 -10.18 -10.75
C ARG A 334 6.41 -10.59 -9.38
N ASP A 335 5.10 -10.74 -9.20
CA ASP A 335 4.52 -11.28 -7.98
C ASP A 335 4.84 -12.78 -7.83
N ARG A 336 5.98 -13.05 -7.18
CA ARG A 336 6.46 -14.41 -6.91
C ARG A 336 5.43 -15.28 -6.20
N LYS A 337 4.54 -14.71 -5.37
CA LYS A 337 3.52 -15.50 -4.66
C LYS A 337 2.46 -16.01 -5.64
N CYS A 338 2.01 -15.16 -6.55
CA CYS A 338 1.03 -15.51 -7.58
C CYS A 338 1.59 -16.58 -8.53
N VAL A 339 2.76 -16.33 -9.12
CA VAL A 339 3.43 -17.26 -10.06
C VAL A 339 3.68 -18.62 -9.39
N ARG A 340 4.18 -18.62 -8.14
CA ARG A 340 4.41 -19.86 -7.39
C ARG A 340 3.12 -20.66 -7.18
N ASN A 341 2.02 -20.00 -6.81
CA ASN A 341 0.75 -20.70 -6.56
C ASN A 341 0.17 -21.29 -7.86
N VAL A 342 0.15 -20.51 -8.96
CA VAL A 342 -0.32 -21.00 -10.27
C VAL A 342 0.55 -22.16 -10.76
N SER A 343 1.87 -22.02 -10.68
CA SER A 343 2.81 -23.09 -11.06
C SER A 343 2.65 -24.33 -10.19
N LEU A 344 2.42 -24.17 -8.88
CA LEU A 344 2.22 -25.28 -7.95
C LEU A 344 0.93 -26.04 -8.27
N SER A 345 -0.16 -25.34 -8.55
CA SER A 345 -1.44 -25.96 -8.92
C SER A 345 -1.36 -26.72 -10.24
N LEU A 346 -0.64 -26.18 -11.24
CA LEU A 346 -0.38 -26.90 -12.51
C LEU A 346 0.52 -28.13 -12.29
N PHE A 347 1.58 -28.00 -11.50
CA PHE A 347 2.44 -29.13 -11.13
C PHE A 347 1.67 -30.22 -10.39
N LEU A 348 0.83 -29.85 -9.41
CA LEU A 348 0.03 -30.79 -8.64
C LEU A 348 -0.95 -31.55 -9.55
N PHE A 349 -1.58 -30.86 -10.50
CA PHE A 349 -2.44 -31.50 -11.50
C PHE A 349 -1.69 -32.55 -12.33
N LEU A 350 -0.53 -32.18 -12.87
CA LEU A 350 0.30 -33.09 -13.67
C LEU A 350 0.84 -34.27 -12.85
N ALA A 351 1.23 -34.04 -11.59
CA ALA A 351 1.75 -35.07 -10.70
C ALA A 351 0.67 -36.11 -10.36
N VAL A 352 -0.54 -35.67 -10.01
CA VAL A 352 -1.69 -36.56 -9.77
C VAL A 352 -2.06 -37.32 -11.04
N GLN A 353 -2.07 -36.64 -12.18
CA GLN A 353 -2.37 -37.28 -13.46
C GLN A 353 -1.32 -38.35 -13.82
N ALA A 354 -0.03 -38.08 -13.61
CA ALA A 354 1.04 -39.04 -13.87
C ALA A 354 0.97 -40.24 -12.93
N SER A 355 0.77 -40.01 -11.62
CA SER A 355 0.71 -41.10 -10.63
C SER A 355 -0.46 -42.05 -10.88
N VAL A 356 -1.63 -41.50 -11.20
CA VAL A 356 -2.83 -42.26 -11.56
C VAL A 356 -2.59 -43.11 -12.83
N ASN A 357 -1.95 -42.55 -13.85
CA ASN A 357 -1.62 -43.30 -15.06
C ASN A 357 -0.58 -44.40 -14.82
N ILE A 358 0.41 -44.17 -13.96
CA ILE A 358 1.38 -45.20 -13.55
C ILE A 358 0.69 -46.35 -12.82
N ILE A 359 -0.23 -46.05 -11.90
CA ILE A 359 -1.03 -47.06 -11.20
C ILE A 359 -1.86 -47.88 -12.20
N HIS A 360 -2.51 -47.20 -13.16
CA HIS A 360 -3.28 -47.88 -14.20
C HIS A 360 -2.41 -48.79 -15.08
N LEU A 361 -1.25 -48.31 -15.52
CA LEU A 361 -0.27 -49.11 -16.28
C LEU A 361 0.25 -50.32 -15.48
N TYR A 362 0.44 -50.16 -14.16
CA TYR A 362 0.86 -51.25 -13.28
C TYR A 362 -0.22 -52.34 -13.14
N ASN A 363 -1.49 -51.94 -13.10
CA ASN A 363 -2.62 -52.86 -12.98
C ASN A 363 -2.94 -53.58 -14.30
N GLN A 364 -2.60 -53.00 -15.45
CA GLN A 364 -2.77 -53.61 -16.78
C GLN A 364 -1.74 -54.69 -17.15
N LYS A 365 -1.12 -55.39 -16.18
CA LYS A 365 -0.24 -56.52 -16.51
C LYS A 365 -1.03 -57.57 -17.31
N PRO A 366 -0.57 -57.96 -18.52
CA PRO A 366 -1.27 -58.96 -19.31
C PRO A 366 -1.36 -60.26 -18.52
N SER A 367 -2.57 -60.81 -18.42
CA SER A 367 -2.81 -62.12 -17.83
C SER A 367 -2.07 -63.18 -18.64
N ILE A 368 -0.95 -63.66 -18.09
CA ILE A 368 -0.17 -64.74 -18.71
C ILE A 368 -1.06 -66.00 -18.70
N PRO A 369 -1.23 -66.72 -19.83
CA PRO A 369 -2.02 -67.95 -19.85
C PRO A 369 -1.43 -68.97 -18.86
N LEU A 370 -2.25 -69.44 -17.92
CA LEU A 370 -1.82 -70.34 -16.86
C LEU A 370 -1.96 -71.80 -17.32
N LYS A 371 -0.86 -72.55 -17.37
CA LYS A 371 -0.88 -73.99 -17.66
C LYS A 371 -1.39 -74.77 -16.43
N LEU A 372 -2.51 -75.46 -16.56
CA LEU A 372 -3.16 -76.25 -15.51
C LEU A 372 -2.53 -77.65 -15.40
N SER A 373 -1.31 -77.72 -14.86
CA SER A 373 -0.60 -78.98 -14.61
C SER A 373 -0.72 -79.45 -13.16
N SER A 374 -0.55 -80.76 -12.94
CA SER A 374 -0.51 -81.38 -11.60
C SER A 374 0.51 -80.73 -10.66
N ASP A 375 1.63 -80.24 -11.19
CA ASP A 375 2.69 -79.51 -10.44
C ASP A 375 2.19 -78.24 -9.73
N LEU A 376 0.98 -77.72 -10.03
CA LEU A 376 0.41 -76.56 -9.33
C LEU A 376 -0.04 -76.89 -7.90
N TYR A 377 -0.49 -78.13 -7.67
CA TYR A 377 -1.18 -78.51 -6.42
C TYR A 377 -0.73 -79.85 -5.83
N PHE A 378 -0.08 -80.71 -6.61
CA PHE A 378 0.33 -82.05 -6.17
C PHE A 378 1.86 -82.24 -6.09
N GLN A 379 2.33 -82.88 -5.02
CA GLN A 379 3.75 -83.19 -4.79
C GLN A 379 4.27 -84.28 -5.74
N ARG A 380 5.56 -84.25 -6.05
CA ARG A 380 6.24 -85.35 -6.73
C ARG A 380 6.74 -86.42 -5.74
N PRO A 381 6.85 -87.71 -6.15
CA PRO A 381 7.41 -88.75 -5.30
C PRO A 381 8.83 -88.37 -4.82
N GLY A 382 9.08 -88.43 -3.51
CA GLY A 382 10.39 -88.09 -2.89
C GLY A 382 10.64 -86.59 -2.63
N GLN A 383 9.72 -85.69 -2.97
CA GLN A 383 9.83 -84.26 -2.71
C GLN A 383 9.48 -83.92 -1.25
N LYS A 384 10.25 -83.02 -0.59
CA LYS A 384 9.92 -82.54 0.77
C LYS A 384 8.64 -81.69 0.74
N SER A 385 7.83 -81.76 1.80
CA SER A 385 6.55 -81.05 1.84
C SER A 385 6.75 -79.53 1.76
N GLN A 386 5.97 -78.89 0.88
CA GLN A 386 5.91 -77.44 0.72
C GLN A 386 4.49 -76.96 1.06
N LYS A 387 4.35 -75.70 1.50
CA LYS A 387 3.15 -75.14 2.16
C LYS A 387 1.83 -75.26 1.37
N TYR A 388 1.87 -75.52 0.06
CA TYR A 388 0.67 -75.59 -0.81
C TYR A 388 0.65 -76.78 -1.78
N LEU A 389 1.69 -77.62 -1.79
CA LEU A 389 1.73 -78.85 -2.57
C LEU A 389 1.38 -79.99 -1.63
N THR A 390 0.34 -80.76 -1.94
CA THR A 390 -0.10 -81.88 -1.12
C THR A 390 -0.01 -83.17 -1.92
N SER A 391 0.01 -84.32 -1.26
CA SER A 391 -0.23 -85.60 -1.94
C SER A 391 -1.69 -85.68 -2.38
N LEU A 392 -1.92 -86.36 -3.50
CA LEU A 392 -3.27 -86.70 -3.95
C LEU A 392 -3.79 -87.86 -3.08
N LEU A 393 -4.92 -87.65 -2.39
CA LEU A 393 -5.54 -88.74 -1.64
C LEU A 393 -6.29 -89.68 -2.58
N LEU A 394 -6.12 -90.99 -2.38
CA LEU A 394 -6.79 -92.00 -3.17
C LEU A 394 -7.53 -92.99 -2.27
N GLN A 395 -8.79 -93.27 -2.59
CA GLN A 395 -9.64 -94.22 -1.88
C GLN A 395 -10.23 -95.26 -2.86
N SER A 396 -10.42 -96.49 -2.38
CA SER A 396 -11.22 -97.54 -3.03
C SER A 396 -12.43 -97.85 -2.18
N SER A 397 -13.62 -97.39 -2.55
CA SER A 397 -14.85 -97.81 -1.86
C SER A 397 -15.26 -99.26 -2.17
N THR A 398 -14.69 -99.89 -3.21
CA THR A 398 -15.05 -101.26 -3.65
C THR A 398 -14.06 -102.36 -3.24
N GLY A 399 -12.88 -102.00 -2.69
CA GLY A 399 -11.84 -102.95 -2.27
C GLY A 399 -11.06 -103.62 -3.43
N ALA A 400 -11.28 -103.20 -4.67
CA ALA A 400 -10.49 -103.67 -5.82
C ALA A 400 -9.05 -103.13 -5.80
N SER A 401 -8.09 -103.88 -6.36
CA SER A 401 -6.68 -103.47 -6.45
C SER A 401 -6.53 -102.23 -7.32
N ILE A 402 -6.06 -101.12 -6.73
CA ILE A 402 -5.82 -99.84 -7.43
C ILE A 402 -4.35 -99.68 -7.88
N ASP A 403 -3.53 -100.72 -7.75
CA ASP A 403 -2.07 -100.64 -7.99
C ASP A 403 -1.72 -100.12 -9.39
N GLU A 404 -2.49 -100.52 -10.41
CA GLU A 404 -2.30 -100.06 -11.80
C GLU A 404 -2.56 -98.55 -11.97
N ILE A 405 -3.56 -98.00 -11.28
CA ILE A 405 -3.87 -96.55 -11.32
C ILE A 405 -2.84 -95.75 -10.52
N ILE A 406 -2.34 -96.32 -9.42
CA ILE A 406 -1.25 -95.74 -8.63
C ILE A 406 0.02 -95.63 -9.50
N ASP A 407 0.34 -96.66 -10.29
CA ASP A 407 1.45 -96.63 -11.25
C ASP A 407 1.23 -95.58 -12.37
N HIS A 408 0.00 -95.42 -12.87
CA HIS A 408 -0.36 -94.38 -13.83
C HIS A 408 -0.26 -92.95 -13.26
N LEU A 409 -0.56 -92.76 -11.97
CA LEU A 409 -0.42 -91.47 -11.27
C LEU A 409 1.05 -91.18 -10.92
N HIS A 410 1.81 -92.19 -10.50
CA HIS A 410 3.25 -92.06 -10.26
C HIS A 410 4.02 -91.74 -11.53
N SER A 411 3.67 -92.34 -12.65
CA SER A 411 4.25 -92.00 -13.95
C SER A 411 3.88 -90.56 -14.38
N GLN A 412 2.81 -89.95 -13.84
CA GLN A 412 2.49 -88.51 -14.00
C GLN A 412 3.25 -87.62 -13.02
N LYS A 413 4.19 -88.20 -12.26
CA LYS A 413 4.99 -87.56 -11.20
C LYS A 413 4.14 -87.04 -10.04
N ILE A 414 3.06 -87.75 -9.69
CA ILE A 414 2.20 -87.38 -8.55
C ILE A 414 2.48 -88.34 -7.40
N LYS A 415 2.61 -87.78 -6.19
CA LYS A 415 2.64 -88.51 -4.93
C LYS A 415 1.21 -88.80 -4.49
N VAL A 416 0.90 -90.06 -4.25
CA VAL A 416 -0.42 -90.54 -3.85
C VAL A 416 -0.34 -91.09 -2.43
N ASP A 417 -1.27 -90.70 -1.56
CA ASP A 417 -1.43 -91.26 -0.21
C ASP A 417 -2.80 -91.96 -0.12
N LEU A 418 -2.84 -93.17 0.43
CA LEU A 418 -4.06 -93.98 0.51
C LEU A 418 -4.89 -93.61 1.75
N MET A 419 -6.20 -93.44 1.57
CA MET A 419 -7.14 -93.10 2.64
C MET A 419 -7.98 -94.32 3.06
N ASN A 420 -7.96 -94.65 4.36
CA ASN A 420 -8.68 -95.80 4.92
C ASN A 420 -10.02 -95.43 5.62
N GLY A 421 -10.38 -94.15 5.70
CA GLY A 421 -11.60 -93.64 6.35
C GLY A 421 -12.59 -93.01 5.37
N THR A 422 -13.79 -92.67 5.82
CA THR A 422 -14.84 -92.04 4.98
C THR A 422 -14.90 -90.52 5.10
N ASP A 423 -14.22 -89.91 6.07
CA ASP A 423 -14.25 -88.47 6.32
C ASP A 423 -12.99 -87.76 5.81
N TYR A 424 -13.11 -87.10 4.66
CA TYR A 424 -12.02 -86.34 4.02
C TYR A 424 -11.50 -85.17 4.88
N MET A 425 -12.29 -84.68 5.84
CA MET A 425 -11.87 -83.58 6.73
C MET A 425 -10.89 -84.04 7.81
N SER A 426 -10.93 -85.33 8.18
CA SER A 426 -10.03 -85.90 9.19
C SER A 426 -8.56 -86.00 8.74
N VAL A 427 -8.32 -86.00 7.42
CA VAL A 427 -6.99 -86.14 6.79
C VAL A 427 -6.49 -84.79 6.25
N ALA A 428 -7.26 -83.71 6.39
CA ALA A 428 -6.92 -82.38 5.86
C ALA A 428 -5.60 -81.81 6.45
N PRO A 429 -4.84 -80.99 5.68
CA PRO A 429 -5.21 -80.39 4.39
C PRO A 429 -4.62 -81.11 3.15
N HIS A 430 -5.49 -81.43 2.19
CA HIS A 430 -5.13 -81.89 0.83
C HIS A 430 -5.77 -81.02 -0.25
N SER A 431 -5.12 -80.92 -1.41
CA SER A 431 -5.55 -80.13 -2.55
C SER A 431 -6.64 -80.84 -3.37
N GLY A 432 -6.69 -82.17 -3.27
CA GLY A 432 -7.66 -83.02 -3.94
C GLY A 432 -7.60 -84.47 -3.45
N ALA A 433 -8.73 -85.17 -3.60
CA ALA A 433 -8.87 -86.60 -3.37
C ALA A 433 -9.66 -87.24 -4.52
N LEU A 434 -9.40 -88.52 -4.78
CA LEU A 434 -10.11 -89.33 -5.76
C LEU A 434 -10.63 -90.60 -5.08
N ASP A 435 -11.93 -90.85 -5.12
CA ASP A 435 -12.48 -92.19 -4.87
C ASP A 435 -12.69 -92.91 -6.20
N VAL A 436 -12.16 -94.13 -6.29
CA VAL A 436 -12.23 -94.94 -7.51
C VAL A 436 -13.14 -96.13 -7.26
N ILE A 437 -14.26 -96.16 -7.98
CA ILE A 437 -15.27 -97.21 -7.90
C ILE A 437 -15.13 -98.08 -9.15
N SER A 438 -14.65 -99.32 -8.98
CA SER A 438 -14.51 -100.29 -10.08
C SER A 438 -15.75 -101.17 -10.17
N SER A 439 -16.43 -101.15 -11.33
CA SER A 439 -17.61 -101.98 -11.60
C SER A 439 -17.37 -102.87 -12.82
N GLY A 440 -16.27 -103.64 -12.82
CA GLY A 440 -15.93 -104.72 -13.77
C GLY A 440 -15.72 -104.35 -15.25
N LYS A 441 -16.47 -103.40 -15.81
CA LYS A 441 -16.39 -102.90 -17.19
C LYS A 441 -16.09 -101.39 -17.29
N TYR A 442 -16.32 -100.62 -16.22
CA TYR A 442 -16.08 -99.18 -16.19
C TYR A 442 -15.51 -98.74 -14.84
N PHE A 443 -14.70 -97.69 -14.85
CA PHE A 443 -14.22 -96.99 -13.65
C PHE A 443 -15.02 -95.70 -13.48
N ILE A 444 -15.52 -95.47 -12.28
CA ILE A 444 -16.13 -94.19 -11.88
C ILE A 444 -15.16 -93.50 -10.94
N TYR A 445 -14.78 -92.27 -11.29
CA TYR A 445 -13.91 -91.41 -10.48
C TYR A 445 -14.76 -90.34 -9.81
N GLU A 446 -14.83 -90.35 -8.48
CA GLU A 446 -15.40 -89.24 -7.71
C GLU A 446 -14.27 -88.31 -7.28
N ALA A 447 -14.27 -87.09 -7.82
CA ALA A 447 -13.24 -86.09 -7.56
C ALA A 447 -13.69 -85.13 -6.45
N VAL A 448 -13.02 -85.21 -5.31
CA VAL A 448 -13.20 -84.28 -4.18
C VAL A 448 -12.08 -83.25 -4.25
N PHE A 449 -12.43 -81.97 -4.27
CA PHE A 449 -11.45 -80.88 -4.43
C PHE A 449 -11.60 -79.82 -3.35
N ASN A 450 -10.50 -79.14 -3.06
CA ASN A 450 -10.52 -78.03 -2.11
C ASN A 450 -10.97 -76.73 -2.78
N SER A 451 -12.12 -76.19 -2.36
CA SER A 451 -12.73 -74.97 -2.90
C SER A 451 -11.94 -73.69 -2.61
N THR A 452 -11.03 -73.70 -1.63
CA THR A 452 -10.13 -72.56 -1.36
C THR A 452 -9.03 -72.41 -2.41
N MET A 453 -8.78 -73.46 -3.20
CA MET A 453 -7.77 -73.49 -4.26
C MET A 453 -8.45 -73.27 -5.62
N VAL A 454 -8.31 -72.07 -6.19
CA VAL A 454 -9.06 -71.58 -7.38
C VAL A 454 -9.02 -72.53 -8.58
N HIS A 455 -7.90 -73.22 -8.83
CA HIS A 455 -7.73 -74.10 -9.99
C HIS A 455 -7.61 -75.59 -9.64
N SER A 456 -7.95 -76.01 -8.41
CA SER A 456 -7.78 -77.40 -7.96
C SER A 456 -8.62 -78.39 -8.78
N LEU A 457 -9.91 -78.09 -8.99
CA LEU A 457 -10.83 -78.94 -9.76
C LEU A 457 -10.39 -79.11 -11.23
N PRO A 458 -10.10 -78.05 -12.01
CA PRO A 458 -9.58 -78.21 -13.36
C PRO A 458 -8.27 -79.01 -13.44
N VAL A 459 -7.37 -78.86 -12.46
CA VAL A 459 -6.11 -79.62 -12.41
C VAL A 459 -6.38 -81.10 -12.09
N LEU A 460 -7.32 -81.40 -11.19
CA LEU A 460 -7.78 -82.77 -10.91
C LEU A 460 -8.38 -83.43 -12.14
N ILE A 461 -9.27 -82.74 -12.85
CA ILE A 461 -9.90 -83.26 -14.07
C ILE A 461 -8.83 -83.55 -15.14
N ASN A 462 -7.86 -82.64 -15.32
CA ASN A 462 -6.75 -82.86 -16.26
C ASN A 462 -5.88 -84.06 -15.85
N THR A 463 -5.67 -84.25 -14.54
CA THR A 463 -4.96 -85.42 -13.99
C THR A 463 -5.72 -86.72 -14.27
N ILE A 464 -7.03 -86.78 -13.97
CA ILE A 464 -7.88 -87.95 -14.26
C ILE A 464 -7.87 -88.26 -15.75
N SER A 465 -8.01 -87.25 -16.60
CA SER A 465 -8.01 -87.40 -18.06
C SER A 465 -6.70 -88.01 -18.58
N ASN A 466 -5.55 -87.58 -18.03
CA ASN A 466 -4.25 -88.14 -18.36
C ASN A 466 -4.05 -89.57 -17.81
N THR A 467 -4.65 -89.89 -16.66
CA THR A 467 -4.64 -91.27 -16.11
C THR A 467 -5.44 -92.21 -17.01
N LEU A 468 -6.62 -91.78 -17.47
CA LEU A 468 -7.45 -92.54 -18.42
C LEU A 468 -6.73 -92.79 -19.75
N LEU A 469 -6.02 -91.79 -20.30
CA LEU A 469 -5.24 -91.99 -21.53
C LEU A 469 -4.14 -93.05 -21.38
N ARG A 470 -3.46 -93.08 -20.23
CA ARG A 470 -2.41 -94.07 -19.97
C ARG A 470 -2.96 -95.48 -19.81
N GLN A 471 -4.14 -95.60 -19.20
CA GLN A 471 -4.87 -96.86 -19.13
C GLN A 471 -5.25 -97.40 -20.51
N LEU A 472 -5.47 -96.53 -21.50
CA LEU A 472 -5.67 -96.90 -22.91
C LEU A 472 -4.35 -97.12 -23.69
N HIS A 473 -3.21 -97.19 -22.99
CA HIS A 473 -1.85 -97.33 -23.53
C HIS A 473 -1.40 -96.22 -24.50
N VAL A 474 -1.93 -94.99 -24.34
CA VAL A 474 -1.51 -93.82 -25.11
C VAL A 474 -0.39 -93.07 -24.38
N ASN A 475 0.76 -92.87 -25.04
CA ASN A 475 1.94 -92.21 -24.46
C ASN A 475 1.90 -90.67 -24.51
N GLU A 476 0.91 -90.07 -25.17
CA GLU A 476 0.72 -88.62 -25.24
C GLU A 476 0.00 -88.06 -23.98
N SER A 477 0.12 -86.76 -23.71
CA SER A 477 -0.50 -86.11 -22.54
C SER A 477 -1.34 -84.89 -22.93
N ILE A 478 -2.53 -84.77 -22.33
CA ILE A 478 -3.42 -83.62 -22.46
C ILE A 478 -2.85 -82.46 -21.64
N GLN A 479 -2.74 -81.30 -22.29
CA GLN A 479 -2.35 -80.05 -21.65
C GLN A 479 -3.50 -79.05 -21.74
N VAL A 480 -3.83 -78.44 -20.60
CA VAL A 480 -4.92 -77.47 -20.48
C VAL A 480 -4.35 -76.13 -20.05
N TRP A 481 -4.79 -75.05 -20.69
CA TRP A 481 -4.45 -73.69 -20.31
C TRP A 481 -5.71 -72.91 -19.95
N SER A 482 -5.63 -72.11 -18.89
CA SER A 482 -6.63 -71.10 -18.56
C SER A 482 -6.14 -69.74 -19.05
N SER A 483 -6.86 -69.16 -20.00
CA SER A 483 -6.63 -67.80 -20.47
C SER A 483 -7.95 -67.04 -20.37
N PRO A 484 -8.01 -65.93 -19.60
CA PRO A 484 -9.20 -65.10 -19.59
C PRO A 484 -9.40 -64.46 -20.97
N PHE A 485 -10.65 -64.36 -21.42
CA PHE A 485 -10.95 -63.68 -22.67
C PHE A 485 -10.41 -62.24 -22.63
N PRO A 486 -9.79 -61.73 -23.71
CA PRO A 486 -9.39 -60.34 -23.79
C PRO A 486 -10.65 -59.47 -23.68
N GLN A 487 -10.85 -58.81 -22.54
CA GLN A 487 -11.96 -57.89 -22.35
C GLN A 487 -11.70 -56.61 -23.17
N GLU A 488 -12.52 -56.35 -24.18
CA GLU A 488 -12.61 -55.05 -24.87
C GLU A 488 -13.45 -54.01 -24.11
N TYR A 489 -14.04 -54.37 -22.96
CA TYR A 489 -14.79 -53.42 -22.14
C TYR A 489 -13.83 -52.55 -21.33
N LEU A 490 -13.88 -51.23 -21.56
CA LEU A 490 -13.28 -50.20 -20.72
C LEU A 490 -13.48 -50.53 -19.23
N ASP A 491 -12.39 -50.85 -18.55
CA ASP A 491 -12.32 -51.21 -17.14
C ASP A 491 -13.10 -50.18 -16.30
N VAL A 492 -13.97 -50.66 -15.40
CA VAL A 492 -14.71 -49.81 -14.44
C VAL A 492 -13.73 -48.94 -13.65
N SER A 493 -12.54 -49.47 -13.36
CA SER A 493 -11.43 -48.73 -12.76
C SER A 493 -11.01 -47.51 -13.60
N PHE A 494 -10.92 -47.64 -14.93
CA PHE A 494 -10.54 -46.54 -15.82
C PHE A 494 -11.62 -45.44 -15.84
N LYS A 495 -12.90 -45.81 -15.83
CA LYS A 495 -14.02 -44.85 -15.79
C LYS A 495 -14.04 -44.02 -14.52
N ILE A 496 -13.91 -44.67 -13.35
CA ILE A 496 -13.85 -43.99 -12.05
C ILE A 496 -12.63 -43.06 -11.98
N THR A 497 -11.47 -43.57 -12.42
CA THR A 497 -10.21 -42.82 -12.48
C THR A 497 -10.35 -41.54 -13.30
N LEU A 498 -10.97 -41.64 -14.47
CA LEU A 498 -11.10 -40.51 -15.38
C LEU A 498 -12.11 -39.47 -14.87
N TYR A 499 -13.22 -39.89 -14.26
CA TYR A 499 -14.12 -38.95 -13.56
C TYR A 499 -13.40 -38.22 -12.44
N PHE A 500 -12.61 -38.93 -11.61
CA PHE A 500 -11.84 -38.30 -10.55
C PHE A 500 -10.91 -37.21 -11.08
N LEU A 501 -10.20 -37.46 -12.20
CA LEU A 501 -9.33 -36.46 -12.84
C LEU A 501 -10.09 -35.22 -13.34
N VAL A 502 -11.31 -35.38 -13.84
CA VAL A 502 -12.16 -34.27 -14.34
C VAL A 502 -12.71 -33.43 -13.20
N ILE A 503 -13.15 -34.08 -12.11
CA ILE A 503 -13.59 -33.40 -10.89
C ILE A 503 -12.40 -32.60 -10.32
N TYR A 504 -11.23 -33.23 -10.25
CA TYR A 504 -10.02 -32.61 -9.76
C TYR A 504 -9.58 -31.40 -10.62
N LEU A 505 -9.65 -31.53 -11.95
CA LEU A 505 -9.46 -30.43 -12.90
C LEU A 505 -10.39 -29.24 -12.57
N GLY A 506 -11.68 -29.51 -12.38
CA GLY A 506 -12.68 -28.48 -12.08
C GLY A 506 -12.42 -27.72 -10.78
N ILE A 507 -12.04 -28.44 -9.72
CA ILE A 507 -11.72 -27.86 -8.40
C ILE A 507 -10.49 -26.95 -8.49
N LEU A 508 -9.43 -27.42 -9.15
CA LEU A 508 -8.19 -26.64 -9.34
C LEU A 508 -8.42 -25.42 -10.23
N ALA A 509 -9.12 -25.58 -11.36
CA ALA A 509 -9.43 -24.49 -12.28
C ALA A 509 -10.22 -23.37 -11.57
N ALA A 510 -11.24 -23.72 -10.78
CA ALA A 510 -12.04 -22.76 -10.04
C ALA A 510 -11.25 -22.07 -8.91
N GLY A 511 -10.39 -22.80 -8.20
CA GLY A 511 -9.57 -22.25 -7.10
C GLY A 511 -8.40 -21.37 -7.56
N MET A 512 -7.81 -21.62 -8.73
CA MET A 512 -6.65 -20.87 -9.21
C MET A 512 -6.98 -19.42 -9.59
N LEU A 513 -8.18 -19.15 -10.10
CA LEU A 513 -8.53 -17.87 -10.72
C LEU A 513 -8.44 -16.65 -9.78
N PRO A 514 -8.94 -16.69 -8.53
CA PRO A 514 -8.80 -15.57 -7.57
C PRO A 514 -7.37 -15.15 -7.26
N TYR A 515 -6.36 -16.01 -7.47
CA TYR A 515 -4.97 -15.66 -7.17
C TYR A 515 -4.38 -14.60 -8.08
N PHE A 516 -4.79 -14.55 -9.36
CA PHE A 516 -4.30 -13.57 -10.33
C PHE A 516 -5.37 -12.53 -10.70
N ALA A 517 -6.65 -12.91 -10.84
CA ALA A 517 -7.70 -11.98 -11.28
C ALA A 517 -8.18 -11.01 -10.19
N MET A 518 -7.93 -11.25 -8.89
CA MET A 518 -8.31 -10.31 -7.81
C MET A 518 -7.25 -9.24 -7.50
N GLU A 519 -6.36 -8.91 -8.44
CA GLU A 519 -5.43 -7.79 -8.25
C GLU A 519 -6.14 -6.43 -8.19
N ASN A 520 -7.29 -6.31 -8.84
CA ASN A 520 -8.15 -5.12 -8.81
C ASN A 520 -8.50 -4.64 -7.38
N ILE A 521 -8.74 -5.54 -6.42
CA ILE A 521 -9.00 -5.20 -5.01
C ILE A 521 -7.83 -4.42 -4.41
N TYR A 522 -6.61 -4.86 -4.73
CA TYR A 522 -5.40 -4.20 -4.26
C TYR A 522 -5.31 -2.77 -4.83
N ASN A 523 -5.57 -2.61 -6.14
CA ASN A 523 -5.58 -1.29 -6.79
C ASN A 523 -6.66 -0.35 -6.23
N HIS A 524 -7.82 -0.87 -5.83
CA HIS A 524 -8.87 -0.08 -5.18
C HIS A 524 -8.49 0.34 -3.76
N LYS A 525 -7.88 -0.54 -2.95
CA LYS A 525 -7.49 -0.19 -1.57
C LYS A 525 -6.30 0.74 -1.49
N VAL A 526 -5.32 0.53 -2.36
CA VAL A 526 -4.20 1.47 -2.51
C VAL A 526 -4.66 2.73 -3.22
N LYS A 527 -5.94 2.90 -3.58
CA LYS A 527 -6.49 4.06 -4.33
C LYS A 527 -5.75 4.38 -5.65
N ALA A 528 -4.88 3.47 -6.13
CA ALA A 528 -4.13 3.63 -7.37
C ALA A 528 -5.09 3.75 -8.57
N TYR A 529 -6.20 3.01 -8.56
CA TYR A 529 -7.26 3.15 -9.57
C TYR A 529 -7.86 4.56 -9.60
N THR A 530 -8.12 5.15 -8.44
CA THR A 530 -8.64 6.52 -8.32
C THR A 530 -7.64 7.53 -8.88
N GLN A 531 -6.34 7.37 -8.59
CA GLN A 531 -5.29 8.25 -9.11
C GLN A 531 -5.14 8.14 -10.64
N LEU A 532 -5.25 6.92 -11.20
CA LEU A 532 -5.27 6.70 -12.64
C LEU A 532 -6.48 7.39 -13.31
N LYS A 533 -7.64 7.34 -12.65
CA LYS A 533 -8.88 7.99 -13.10
C LYS A 533 -8.74 9.51 -13.12
N MET A 534 -8.10 10.09 -12.09
CA MET A 534 -7.74 11.52 -12.07
C MET A 534 -6.79 11.90 -13.21
N SER A 535 -5.86 11.00 -13.55
CA SER A 535 -4.95 11.17 -14.68
C SER A 535 -5.62 11.00 -16.06
N GLY A 536 -6.94 10.74 -16.10
CA GLY A 536 -7.72 10.65 -17.34
C GLY A 536 -7.87 9.23 -17.91
N LEU A 537 -7.66 8.17 -17.12
CA LEU A 537 -7.90 6.79 -17.58
C LEU A 537 -9.40 6.55 -17.88
N TYR A 538 -9.72 5.99 -19.04
CA TYR A 538 -11.07 5.50 -19.33
C TYR A 538 -11.37 4.24 -18.51
N GLN A 539 -12.54 4.18 -17.89
CA GLN A 539 -12.98 3.04 -17.07
C GLN A 539 -13.03 1.75 -17.91
N SER A 540 -13.53 1.83 -19.15
CA SER A 540 -13.54 0.70 -20.07
C SER A 540 -12.13 0.22 -20.45
N ALA A 541 -11.18 1.14 -20.65
CA ALA A 541 -9.80 0.76 -20.97
C ALA A 541 -9.12 0.01 -19.81
N TYR A 542 -9.45 0.38 -18.57
CA TYR A 542 -8.97 -0.32 -17.37
C TYR A 542 -9.47 -1.76 -17.32
N TRP A 543 -10.80 -1.95 -17.28
CA TRP A 543 -11.41 -3.28 -17.12
C TRP A 543 -11.10 -4.21 -18.29
N VAL A 544 -11.17 -3.71 -19.53
CA VAL A 544 -10.86 -4.50 -20.72
C VAL A 544 -9.37 -4.83 -20.78
N GLY A 545 -8.49 -3.90 -20.37
CA GLY A 545 -7.04 -4.11 -20.29
C GLY A 545 -6.65 -5.20 -19.30
N GLN A 546 -7.24 -5.21 -18.10
CA GLN A 546 -7.03 -6.29 -17.12
C GLN A 546 -7.60 -7.62 -17.62
N ALA A 547 -8.85 -7.61 -18.10
CA ALA A 547 -9.53 -8.79 -18.61
C ALA A 547 -8.75 -9.48 -19.73
N ALA A 548 -8.13 -8.73 -20.64
CA ALA A 548 -7.35 -9.29 -21.74
C ALA A 548 -6.17 -10.16 -21.25
N VAL A 549 -5.51 -9.77 -20.16
CA VAL A 549 -4.39 -10.54 -19.59
C VAL A 549 -4.91 -11.73 -18.78
N ASP A 550 -5.93 -11.52 -17.94
CA ASP A 550 -6.45 -12.58 -17.09
C ASP A 550 -7.12 -13.70 -17.91
N MET A 551 -7.90 -13.34 -18.94
CA MET A 551 -8.55 -14.30 -19.83
C MET A 551 -7.53 -15.10 -20.65
N THR A 552 -6.47 -14.46 -21.15
CA THR A 552 -5.42 -15.16 -21.93
C THR A 552 -4.59 -16.10 -21.06
N LEU A 553 -4.21 -15.68 -19.85
CA LEU A 553 -3.51 -16.52 -18.90
C LEU A 553 -4.37 -17.74 -18.50
N PHE A 554 -5.65 -17.51 -18.15
CA PHE A 554 -6.54 -18.57 -17.72
C PHE A 554 -6.82 -19.57 -18.84
N LEU A 555 -7.05 -19.08 -20.06
CA LEU A 555 -7.22 -19.91 -21.25
C LEU A 555 -6.01 -20.81 -21.49
N LEU A 556 -4.79 -20.26 -21.41
CA LEU A 556 -3.54 -21.01 -21.60
C LEU A 556 -3.43 -22.15 -20.57
N ILE A 557 -3.68 -21.86 -19.28
CA ILE A 557 -3.61 -22.84 -18.20
C ILE A 557 -4.63 -23.97 -18.43
N LEU A 558 -5.88 -23.62 -18.75
CA LEU A 558 -6.92 -24.62 -19.02
C LEU A 558 -6.62 -25.47 -20.25
N CYS A 559 -6.09 -24.87 -21.33
CA CYS A 559 -5.68 -25.61 -22.52
C CYS A 559 -4.55 -26.61 -22.20
N ILE A 560 -3.59 -26.25 -21.35
CA ILE A 560 -2.53 -27.17 -20.93
C ILE A 560 -3.14 -28.32 -20.11
N MET A 561 -3.97 -28.03 -19.11
CA MET A 561 -4.57 -29.06 -18.26
C MET A 561 -5.51 -30.00 -19.03
N LEU A 562 -6.33 -29.48 -19.95
CA LEU A 562 -7.19 -30.29 -20.81
C LEU A 562 -6.38 -31.08 -21.83
N GLY A 563 -5.37 -30.45 -22.44
CA GLY A 563 -4.49 -31.10 -23.41
C GLY A 563 -3.78 -32.30 -22.80
N THR A 564 -3.23 -32.18 -21.59
CA THR A 564 -2.62 -33.33 -20.90
C THR A 564 -3.66 -34.40 -20.59
N LEU A 565 -4.88 -34.04 -20.18
CA LEU A 565 -5.96 -35.00 -19.94
C LEU A 565 -6.22 -35.89 -21.17
N PHE A 566 -6.30 -35.32 -22.37
CA PHE A 566 -6.51 -36.08 -23.61
C PHE A 566 -5.28 -36.87 -24.07
N ILE A 567 -4.07 -36.33 -23.89
CA ILE A 567 -2.82 -36.99 -24.36
C ILE A 567 -2.51 -38.26 -23.57
N PHE A 568 -2.63 -38.23 -22.24
CA PHE A 568 -2.28 -39.37 -21.40
C PHE A 568 -3.34 -40.48 -21.43
N ASN A 569 -4.62 -40.14 -21.64
CA ASN A 569 -5.73 -41.09 -21.59
C ASN A 569 -6.15 -41.54 -23.00
N LYS A 570 -5.35 -42.43 -23.61
CA LYS A 570 -5.61 -42.96 -24.98
C LYS A 570 -6.92 -43.74 -25.16
N GLY A 571 -7.65 -44.04 -24.08
CA GLY A 571 -8.95 -44.73 -24.11
C GLY A 571 -10.16 -43.84 -24.43
N ILE A 572 -9.97 -42.53 -24.64
CA ILE A 572 -11.04 -41.57 -24.95
C ILE A 572 -11.26 -41.53 -26.47
N SER A 573 -12.48 -41.86 -26.91
CA SER A 573 -12.86 -41.70 -28.32
C SER A 573 -13.29 -40.25 -28.59
N ILE A 574 -12.54 -39.53 -29.42
CA ILE A 574 -12.80 -38.12 -29.72
C ILE A 574 -13.84 -38.02 -30.84
N TYR A 575 -15.08 -37.67 -30.48
CA TYR A 575 -16.11 -37.30 -31.44
C TYR A 575 -16.01 -35.82 -31.81
N VAL A 576 -15.91 -35.51 -33.11
CA VAL A 576 -15.69 -34.15 -33.63
C VAL A 576 -16.72 -33.16 -33.08
N GLY A 577 -18.01 -33.50 -33.13
CA GLY A 577 -19.08 -32.58 -32.70
C GLY A 577 -19.04 -32.21 -31.22
N THR A 578 -18.73 -33.16 -30.32
CA THR A 578 -18.66 -32.87 -28.88
C THR A 578 -17.34 -32.22 -28.48
N PHE A 579 -16.26 -32.49 -29.21
CA PHE A 579 -14.99 -31.78 -29.03
C PHE A 579 -15.12 -30.31 -29.42
N VAL A 580 -15.78 -30.02 -30.54
CA VAL A 580 -16.09 -28.64 -30.95
C VAL A 580 -16.96 -27.94 -29.90
N ALA A 581 -17.98 -28.61 -29.36
CA ALA A 581 -18.78 -28.07 -28.27
C ALA A 581 -17.94 -27.74 -27.02
N LEU A 582 -16.99 -28.60 -26.64
CA LEU A 582 -16.08 -28.34 -25.52
C LEU A 582 -15.23 -27.07 -25.74
N VAL A 583 -14.72 -26.87 -26.96
CA VAL A 583 -13.96 -25.64 -27.31
C VAL A 583 -14.85 -24.40 -27.20
N PHE A 584 -16.08 -24.43 -27.71
CA PHE A 584 -17.01 -23.31 -27.57
C PHE A 584 -17.42 -23.05 -26.11
N CYS A 585 -17.56 -24.11 -25.29
CA CYS A 585 -17.79 -23.98 -23.86
C CYS A 585 -16.61 -23.29 -23.18
N LEU A 586 -15.36 -23.68 -23.50
CA LEU A 586 -14.14 -23.07 -22.97
C LEU A 586 -14.07 -21.56 -23.26
N VAL A 587 -14.37 -21.16 -24.49
CA VAL A 587 -14.36 -19.76 -24.94
C VAL A 587 -15.38 -18.90 -24.17
N GLY A 588 -16.54 -19.44 -23.82
CA GLY A 588 -17.54 -18.74 -23.00
C GLY A 588 -17.24 -18.80 -21.49
N TYR A 589 -16.71 -19.92 -21.01
CA TYR A 589 -16.42 -20.17 -19.60
C TYR A 589 -15.33 -19.25 -19.04
N VAL A 590 -14.24 -19.06 -19.80
CA VAL A 590 -13.11 -18.23 -19.37
C VAL A 590 -13.55 -16.79 -19.03
N PRO A 591 -14.24 -16.06 -19.93
CA PRO A 591 -14.75 -14.74 -19.59
C PRO A 591 -15.77 -14.72 -18.45
N ALA A 592 -16.69 -15.70 -18.39
CA ALA A 592 -17.70 -15.76 -17.35
C ALA A 592 -17.08 -15.86 -15.94
N MET A 593 -16.04 -16.70 -15.81
CA MET A 593 -15.32 -16.90 -14.56
C MET A 593 -14.49 -15.68 -14.15
N VAL A 594 -13.79 -15.04 -15.09
CA VAL A 594 -13.03 -13.80 -14.83
C VAL A 594 -13.98 -12.70 -14.35
N LEU A 595 -15.12 -12.51 -15.03
CA LEU A 595 -16.12 -11.51 -14.65
C LEU A 595 -16.76 -11.81 -13.29
N LEU A 596 -17.03 -13.08 -12.98
CA LEU A 596 -17.50 -13.49 -11.65
C LEU A 596 -16.50 -13.09 -10.57
N THR A 597 -15.21 -13.29 -10.84
CA THR A 597 -14.12 -12.93 -9.91
C THR A 597 -14.04 -11.42 -9.69
N TYR A 598 -14.22 -10.62 -10.74
CA TYR A 598 -14.28 -9.15 -10.62
C TYR A 598 -15.52 -8.68 -9.86
N VAL A 599 -16.69 -9.28 -10.05
CA VAL A 599 -17.88 -8.95 -9.26
C VAL A 599 -17.67 -9.33 -7.79
N ALA A 600 -17.13 -10.52 -7.52
CA ALA A 600 -16.81 -10.98 -6.17
C ALA A 600 -15.83 -10.04 -5.46
N SER A 601 -14.92 -9.41 -6.21
CA SER A 601 -13.91 -8.48 -5.69
C SER A 601 -14.51 -7.25 -4.98
N PHE A 602 -15.74 -6.85 -5.28
CA PHE A 602 -16.42 -5.71 -4.65
C PHE A 602 -17.09 -6.03 -3.30
N THR A 603 -17.20 -7.31 -2.93
CA THR A 603 -17.99 -7.73 -1.75
C THR A 603 -17.23 -7.64 -0.43
N TYR A 604 -15.89 -7.57 -0.43
CA TYR A 604 -15.08 -7.65 0.79
C TYR A 604 -14.04 -6.52 0.88
N ARG A 605 -13.94 -5.83 2.03
CA ARG A 605 -13.07 -4.65 2.24
C ARG A 605 -11.68 -4.95 2.84
N ARG A 606 -11.43 -6.16 3.37
CA ARG A 606 -10.12 -6.56 3.98
C ARG A 606 -9.34 -7.46 3.03
N ILE A 607 -8.05 -7.17 2.82
CA ILE A 607 -7.25 -7.65 1.66
C ILE A 607 -6.32 -8.85 1.88
N SER A 608 -5.82 -9.06 3.09
CA SER A 608 -4.80 -10.09 3.33
C SER A 608 -5.32 -11.48 2.99
N ASP A 609 -6.58 -11.75 3.30
CA ASP A 609 -7.15 -13.10 3.26
C ASP A 609 -8.23 -13.27 2.18
N THR A 610 -8.56 -12.22 1.41
CA THR A 610 -9.66 -12.25 0.44
C THR A 610 -9.43 -13.24 -0.69
N ARG A 611 -8.21 -13.23 -1.26
CA ARG A 611 -7.87 -14.11 -2.40
C ARG A 611 -7.95 -15.58 -2.01
N GLN A 612 -7.41 -15.92 -0.84
CA GLN A 612 -7.41 -17.28 -0.31
C GLN A 612 -8.83 -17.74 0.03
N TRP A 613 -9.61 -16.87 0.68
CA TRP A 613 -10.99 -17.19 1.03
C TRP A 613 -11.86 -17.43 -0.21
N TRP A 614 -11.77 -16.58 -1.24
CA TRP A 614 -12.50 -16.78 -2.50
C TRP A 614 -12.02 -18.00 -3.30
N SER A 615 -10.72 -18.30 -3.29
CA SER A 615 -10.19 -19.54 -3.86
C SER A 615 -10.83 -20.76 -3.21
N ILE A 616 -10.86 -20.82 -1.87
CA ILE A 616 -11.47 -21.93 -1.13
C ILE A 616 -12.98 -21.98 -1.42
N PHE A 617 -13.67 -20.85 -1.40
CA PHE A 617 -15.10 -20.77 -1.68
C PHE A 617 -15.45 -21.28 -3.09
N PHE A 618 -14.74 -20.82 -4.14
CA PHE A 618 -14.98 -21.29 -5.51
C PHE A 618 -14.69 -22.79 -5.67
N SER A 619 -13.64 -23.29 -5.03
CA SER A 619 -13.30 -24.71 -5.06
C SER A 619 -14.37 -25.58 -4.36
N MET A 620 -14.90 -25.13 -3.22
CA MET A 620 -15.95 -25.81 -2.47
C MET A 620 -17.29 -25.77 -3.22
N MET A 621 -17.65 -24.62 -3.81
CA MET A 621 -18.84 -24.50 -4.64
C MET A 621 -18.78 -25.43 -5.86
N CYS A 622 -17.61 -25.52 -6.51
CA CYS A 622 -17.38 -26.48 -7.59
C CYS A 622 -17.62 -27.91 -7.12
N LEU A 623 -17.01 -28.32 -6.00
CA LEU A 623 -17.18 -29.65 -5.43
C LEU A 623 -18.65 -29.98 -5.11
N ILE A 624 -19.38 -29.07 -4.45
CA ILE A 624 -20.78 -29.29 -4.07
C ILE A 624 -21.69 -29.45 -5.30
N THR A 625 -21.50 -28.63 -6.34
CA THR A 625 -22.30 -28.73 -7.57
C THR A 625 -22.05 -30.03 -8.32
N ILE A 626 -20.79 -30.48 -8.38
CA ILE A 626 -20.41 -31.74 -9.00
C ILE A 626 -21.00 -32.93 -8.24
N THR A 627 -20.82 -32.98 -6.90
CA THR A 627 -21.30 -34.10 -6.09
C THR A 627 -22.82 -34.20 -6.11
N ALA A 628 -23.53 -33.06 -6.11
CA ALA A 628 -24.99 -33.05 -6.24
C ALA A 628 -25.48 -33.65 -7.57
N VAL A 629 -24.82 -33.34 -8.69
CA VAL A 629 -25.18 -33.87 -10.00
C VAL A 629 -24.81 -35.35 -10.14
N GLU A 630 -23.64 -35.76 -9.62
CA GLU A 630 -23.24 -37.17 -9.65
C GLU A 630 -24.11 -38.04 -8.75
N LEU A 631 -24.51 -37.56 -7.57
CA LEU A 631 -25.46 -38.26 -6.70
C LEU A 631 -26.80 -38.50 -7.42
N ALA A 632 -27.31 -37.50 -8.14
CA ALA A 632 -28.53 -37.66 -8.94
C ALA A 632 -28.36 -38.74 -10.03
N SER A 633 -27.16 -38.86 -10.60
CA SER A 633 -26.86 -39.90 -11.60
C SER A 633 -26.76 -41.31 -11.00
N VAL A 634 -26.22 -41.45 -9.78
CA VAL A 634 -26.12 -42.73 -9.07
C VAL A 634 -27.49 -43.25 -8.64
N ILE A 635 -28.41 -42.35 -8.27
CA ILE A 635 -29.80 -42.69 -7.91
C ILE A 635 -30.61 -43.20 -9.14
N GLY A 636 -30.11 -42.99 -10.36
CA GLY A 636 -30.74 -43.46 -11.59
C GLY A 636 -31.93 -42.62 -12.06
N ASN A 637 -32.08 -41.38 -11.56
CA ASN A 637 -33.18 -40.50 -11.93
C ASN A 637 -32.75 -39.44 -12.96
N ASP A 638 -32.96 -39.75 -14.24
CA ASP A 638 -32.52 -38.91 -15.38
C ASP A 638 -33.17 -37.52 -15.41
N LEU A 639 -34.38 -37.35 -14.84
CA LEU A 639 -35.05 -36.07 -14.75
C LEU A 639 -34.34 -35.15 -13.74
N ILE A 640 -34.04 -35.66 -12.55
CA ILE A 640 -33.34 -34.89 -11.51
C ILE A 640 -31.94 -34.51 -11.99
N PHE A 641 -31.24 -35.43 -12.64
CA PHE A 641 -29.94 -35.14 -13.25
C PHE A 641 -30.02 -33.98 -14.24
N THR A 642 -31.00 -34.00 -15.15
CA THR A 642 -31.15 -32.97 -16.19
C THR A 642 -31.50 -31.61 -15.57
N VAL A 643 -32.44 -31.57 -14.62
CA VAL A 643 -32.83 -30.34 -13.94
C VAL A 643 -31.68 -29.74 -13.14
N CYS A 644 -30.95 -30.55 -12.36
CA CYS A 644 -29.78 -30.07 -11.60
C CYS A 644 -28.67 -29.58 -12.54
N HIS A 645 -28.39 -30.30 -13.62
CA HIS A 645 -27.40 -29.89 -14.62
C HIS A 645 -27.75 -28.54 -15.25
N ASP A 646 -28.99 -28.38 -15.73
CA ASP A 646 -29.43 -27.16 -16.41
C ASP A 646 -29.45 -25.96 -15.45
N MET A 647 -29.94 -26.16 -14.22
CA MET A 647 -29.98 -25.11 -13.19
C MET A 647 -28.59 -24.65 -12.76
N PHE A 648 -27.69 -25.59 -12.45
CA PHE A 648 -26.32 -25.21 -12.06
C PHE A 648 -25.55 -24.63 -13.23
N SER A 649 -25.76 -25.13 -14.45
CA SER A 649 -25.17 -24.56 -15.66
C SER A 649 -25.62 -23.11 -15.89
N LEU A 650 -26.90 -22.80 -15.68
CA LEU A 650 -27.44 -21.46 -15.90
C LEU A 650 -27.03 -20.45 -14.82
N PHE A 651 -27.09 -20.83 -13.54
CA PHE A 651 -26.93 -19.89 -12.43
C PHE A 651 -25.54 -19.86 -11.79
N ILE A 652 -24.73 -20.91 -11.94
CA ILE A 652 -23.43 -21.04 -11.27
C ILE A 652 -22.32 -21.07 -12.33
N PRO A 653 -21.62 -19.94 -12.59
CA PRO A 653 -20.60 -19.87 -13.65
C PRO A 653 -19.41 -20.83 -13.49
N ILE A 654 -19.24 -21.41 -12.30
CA ILE A 654 -18.17 -22.34 -11.95
C ILE A 654 -18.41 -23.74 -12.57
N TYR A 655 -19.68 -24.14 -12.74
CA TYR A 655 -20.07 -25.51 -13.12
C TYR A 655 -19.99 -25.86 -14.63
N PRO A 656 -20.33 -24.99 -15.60
CA PRO A 656 -20.52 -25.35 -17.01
C PRO A 656 -19.39 -26.16 -17.67
N LEU A 657 -18.11 -25.81 -17.42
CA LEU A 657 -16.97 -26.53 -17.99
C LEU A 657 -16.94 -28.00 -17.53
N VAL A 658 -17.10 -28.22 -16.23
CA VAL A 658 -17.08 -29.58 -15.64
C VAL A 658 -18.32 -30.35 -16.08
N GLY A 659 -19.49 -29.71 -16.09
CA GLY A 659 -20.72 -30.32 -16.62
C GLY A 659 -20.57 -30.75 -18.08
N CYS A 660 -19.99 -29.90 -18.93
CA CYS A 660 -19.71 -30.22 -20.33
C CYS A 660 -18.74 -31.41 -20.47
N LEU A 661 -17.69 -31.47 -19.66
CA LEU A 661 -16.73 -32.58 -19.66
C LEU A 661 -17.37 -33.89 -19.20
N ILE A 662 -18.18 -33.87 -18.14
CA ILE A 662 -18.91 -35.07 -17.66
C ILE A 662 -19.85 -35.59 -18.76
N CYS A 663 -20.60 -34.70 -19.43
CA CYS A 663 -21.45 -35.09 -20.56
C CYS A 663 -20.65 -35.64 -21.75
N PHE A 664 -19.50 -35.05 -22.07
CA PHE A 664 -18.58 -35.54 -23.10
C PHE A 664 -18.12 -36.97 -22.81
N LEU A 665 -17.76 -37.26 -21.56
CA LEU A 665 -17.28 -38.59 -21.14
C LEU A 665 -18.38 -39.64 -21.13
N LYS A 666 -19.57 -39.30 -20.65
CA LYS A 666 -20.76 -40.18 -20.71
C LYS A 666 -21.07 -40.57 -22.16
N LYS A 667 -20.89 -39.66 -23.12
CA LYS A 667 -21.06 -39.96 -24.55
C LYS A 667 -19.93 -40.83 -25.12
N SER A 668 -18.69 -40.60 -24.71
CA SER A 668 -17.53 -41.37 -25.20
C SER A 668 -17.61 -42.87 -24.91
N TRP A 669 -18.40 -43.31 -23.91
CA TRP A 669 -18.48 -44.71 -23.49
C TRP A 669 -19.74 -45.45 -23.93
N LYS A 670 -20.77 -44.76 -24.43
CA LYS A 670 -21.95 -45.43 -25.01
C LYS A 670 -21.59 -45.86 -26.44
N VAL A 671 -21.15 -47.10 -26.59
CA VAL A 671 -20.95 -47.73 -27.90
C VAL A 671 -22.29 -48.31 -28.38
N SER A 672 -22.74 -47.86 -29.55
CA SER A 672 -23.76 -48.47 -30.42
C SER A 672 -25.18 -48.66 -29.85
N GLY A 673 -26.13 -47.84 -30.34
CA GLY A 673 -27.52 -48.31 -30.57
C GLY A 673 -28.66 -47.80 -29.69
N ASP A 674 -28.60 -46.59 -29.12
CA ASP A 674 -29.64 -46.10 -28.20
C ASP A 674 -30.28 -44.78 -28.71
N GLU A 675 -31.60 -44.74 -28.86
CA GLU A 675 -32.42 -43.64 -29.45
C GLU A 675 -32.35 -42.29 -28.69
N ASN A 676 -31.64 -42.21 -27.57
CA ASN A 676 -31.53 -41.04 -26.68
C ASN A 676 -30.48 -39.97 -27.10
N SER A 677 -30.08 -39.93 -28.36
CA SER A 677 -29.03 -39.01 -28.86
C SER A 677 -29.41 -37.52 -28.80
N SER A 678 -30.70 -37.20 -28.96
CA SER A 678 -31.24 -35.83 -28.97
C SER A 678 -31.18 -35.17 -27.59
N ILE A 679 -31.57 -35.89 -26.53
CA ILE A 679 -31.56 -35.41 -25.14
C ILE A 679 -30.12 -35.10 -24.69
N GLN A 680 -29.16 -35.94 -25.08
CA GLN A 680 -27.75 -35.72 -24.75
C GLN A 680 -27.14 -34.51 -25.47
N LEU A 681 -27.52 -34.27 -26.73
CA LEU A 681 -27.07 -33.08 -27.46
C LEU A 681 -27.66 -31.80 -26.85
N GLY A 682 -28.94 -31.83 -26.42
CA GLY A 682 -29.58 -30.73 -25.70
C GLY A 682 -28.84 -30.35 -24.42
N ARG A 683 -28.43 -31.34 -23.60
CA ARG A 683 -27.65 -31.11 -22.38
C ARG A 683 -26.30 -30.42 -22.65
N VAL A 684 -25.57 -30.88 -23.66
CA VAL A 684 -24.30 -30.24 -24.06
C VAL A 684 -24.51 -28.81 -24.55
N LEU A 685 -25.59 -28.56 -25.31
CA LEU A 685 -25.94 -27.21 -25.79
C LEU A 685 -26.22 -26.24 -24.63
N VAL A 686 -26.93 -26.66 -23.59
CA VAL A 686 -27.19 -25.82 -22.40
C VAL A 686 -25.88 -25.44 -21.70
N ALA A 687 -24.95 -26.39 -21.52
CA ALA A 687 -23.62 -26.13 -20.95
C ALA A 687 -22.73 -25.22 -21.81
N VAL A 688 -22.93 -25.19 -23.14
CA VAL A 688 -22.19 -24.32 -24.05
C VAL A 688 -22.77 -22.90 -24.08
N LEU A 689 -24.10 -22.75 -24.07
CA LEU A 689 -24.76 -21.44 -24.20
C LEU A 689 -24.82 -20.67 -22.87
N SER A 690 -24.89 -21.36 -21.73
CA SER A 690 -25.02 -20.72 -20.41
C SER A 690 -23.90 -19.74 -20.05
N PRO A 691 -22.60 -19.97 -20.35
CA PRO A 691 -21.54 -19.04 -19.98
C PRO A 691 -21.63 -17.71 -20.73
N TYR A 692 -22.14 -17.72 -21.97
CA TYR A 692 -22.35 -16.50 -22.75
C TYR A 692 -23.46 -15.63 -22.16
N LEU A 693 -24.55 -16.24 -21.72
CA LEU A 693 -25.63 -15.54 -21.02
C LEU A 693 -25.14 -14.95 -19.68
N GLN A 694 -24.37 -15.75 -18.92
CA GLN A 694 -23.76 -15.31 -17.67
C GLN A 694 -22.82 -14.12 -17.86
N CYS A 695 -22.02 -14.09 -18.94
CA CYS A 695 -21.16 -12.95 -19.27
C CYS A 695 -21.96 -11.65 -19.38
N ILE A 696 -23.12 -11.66 -20.06
CA ILE A 696 -23.96 -10.47 -20.23
C ILE A 696 -24.45 -9.97 -18.86
N VAL A 697 -24.97 -10.87 -18.02
CA VAL A 697 -25.49 -10.53 -16.69
C VAL A 697 -24.36 -9.99 -15.78
N LEU A 698 -23.21 -10.66 -15.76
CA LEU A 698 -22.06 -10.27 -14.93
C LEU A 698 -21.44 -8.95 -15.40
N LEU A 699 -21.41 -8.66 -16.70
CA LEU A 699 -20.96 -7.36 -17.22
C LEU A 699 -21.89 -6.22 -16.78
N LEU A 700 -23.21 -6.42 -16.84
CA LEU A 700 -24.19 -5.43 -16.37
C LEU A 700 -24.07 -5.20 -14.86
N LEU A 701 -23.87 -6.27 -14.09
CA LEU A 701 -23.67 -6.21 -12.65
C LEU A 701 -22.36 -5.51 -12.27
N LEU A 702 -21.26 -5.84 -12.95
CA LEU A 702 -19.96 -5.20 -12.78
C LEU A 702 -20.07 -3.70 -13.05
N ARG A 703 -20.75 -3.31 -14.13
CA ARG A 703 -21.02 -1.91 -14.45
C ARG A 703 -21.85 -1.20 -13.37
N TYR A 704 -22.89 -1.86 -12.86
CA TYR A 704 -23.70 -1.31 -11.78
C TYR A 704 -22.89 -1.09 -10.49
N LEU A 705 -22.08 -2.08 -10.09
CA LEU A 705 -21.21 -1.99 -8.92
C LEU A 705 -20.14 -0.91 -9.09
N GLU A 706 -19.57 -0.76 -10.28
CA GLU A 706 -18.59 0.28 -10.60
C GLU A 706 -19.19 1.69 -10.50
N VAL A 707 -20.41 1.90 -11.01
CA VAL A 707 -21.09 3.20 -10.88
C VAL A 707 -21.44 3.51 -9.42
N LYS A 708 -21.79 2.48 -8.64
CA LYS A 708 -22.17 2.63 -7.24
C LYS A 708 -20.97 2.86 -6.31
N ASN A 709 -19.86 2.16 -6.55
CA ASN A 709 -18.71 2.11 -5.63
C ASN A 709 -17.48 2.87 -6.16
N GLY A 710 -17.34 3.07 -7.47
CA GLY A 710 -16.14 3.61 -8.14
C GLY A 710 -16.09 5.13 -8.28
N GLY A 711 -17.08 5.87 -7.76
CA GLY A 711 -17.16 7.34 -7.79
C GLY A 711 -17.41 7.94 -9.19
N LYS A 712 -17.55 9.27 -9.28
CA LYS A 712 -17.81 9.97 -10.54
C LYS A 712 -16.59 9.94 -11.48
N SER A 713 -16.82 9.75 -12.77
CA SER A 713 -15.77 9.80 -13.81
C SER A 713 -15.63 11.21 -14.35
N ILE A 714 -14.38 11.70 -14.44
CA ILE A 714 -14.05 12.98 -15.07
C ILE A 714 -14.29 12.90 -16.59
N ARG A 715 -13.98 11.75 -17.21
CA ARG A 715 -14.18 11.52 -18.64
C ARG A 715 -15.44 10.74 -18.93
N LYS A 716 -16.18 11.18 -19.95
CA LYS A 716 -17.26 10.40 -20.57
C LYS A 716 -16.64 9.26 -21.35
N ASP A 717 -16.98 8.03 -20.96
CA ASP A 717 -16.42 6.83 -21.56
C ASP A 717 -16.94 6.67 -23.01
N PRO A 718 -16.08 6.41 -24.00
CA PRO A 718 -16.49 6.22 -25.40
C PRO A 718 -17.39 5.01 -25.60
N LEU A 719 -17.28 3.98 -24.74
CA LEU A 719 -18.07 2.75 -24.83
C LEU A 719 -19.34 2.83 -23.97
N PHE A 720 -19.31 3.61 -22.90
CA PHE A 720 -20.41 3.66 -21.92
C PHE A 720 -20.86 5.10 -21.64
N ARG A 721 -21.85 5.58 -22.39
CA ARG A 721 -22.52 6.86 -22.10
C ARG A 721 -23.40 6.73 -20.85
N THR A 722 -23.07 7.48 -19.80
CA THR A 722 -23.96 7.76 -18.67
C THR A 722 -24.63 9.12 -18.82
N LYS A 723 -25.90 9.22 -18.43
CA LYS A 723 -26.56 10.52 -18.25
C LYS A 723 -26.07 11.12 -16.93
N ASP A 724 -25.43 12.28 -16.98
CA ASP A 724 -25.02 13.01 -15.78
C ASP A 724 -26.27 13.43 -15.00
N LYS A 725 -26.45 12.90 -13.78
CA LYS A 725 -27.44 13.44 -12.85
C LYS A 725 -26.88 14.75 -12.32
N LYS A 726 -27.48 15.90 -12.71
CA LYS A 726 -27.21 17.19 -12.08
C LYS A 726 -27.51 17.06 -10.57
N GLY A 727 -26.50 17.25 -9.74
CA GLY A 727 -26.67 17.27 -8.29
C GLY A 727 -27.56 18.46 -7.90
N LYS A 728 -28.48 18.25 -6.95
CA LYS A 728 -29.22 19.37 -6.34
C LYS A 728 -28.23 20.18 -5.51
N ALA A 729 -27.98 21.43 -5.89
CA ALA A 729 -27.18 22.36 -5.11
C ALA A 729 -27.98 22.77 -3.86
N TRP A 730 -27.62 22.24 -2.70
CA TRP A 730 -28.12 22.75 -1.43
C TRP A 730 -27.29 23.99 -1.05
N LYS A 731 -27.93 25.15 -0.95
CA LYS A 731 -27.30 26.38 -0.41
C LYS A 731 -27.42 26.35 1.10
N PHE A 732 -26.29 26.40 1.80
CA PHE A 732 -26.23 26.55 3.25
C PHE A 732 -26.13 28.05 3.56
N THR A 733 -26.91 28.56 4.52
CA THR A 733 -27.12 29.99 4.75
C THR A 733 -26.94 30.37 6.22
N GLU A 734 -25.97 29.79 6.90
CA GLU A 734 -25.56 30.25 8.24
C GLU A 734 -24.12 30.76 8.14
N VAL A 735 -23.98 32.08 8.27
CA VAL A 735 -22.70 32.80 8.40
C VAL A 735 -22.51 33.07 9.89
N SER A 736 -21.38 32.64 10.45
CA SER A 736 -21.02 33.00 11.83
C SER A 736 -20.74 34.50 11.91
N GLU A 737 -21.24 35.18 12.95
CA GLU A 737 -21.02 36.63 13.16
C GLU A 737 -19.56 36.96 13.53
N ASP A 738 -18.79 35.98 14.02
CA ASP A 738 -17.37 36.09 14.47
C ASP A 738 -16.35 35.73 13.38
N GLU A 739 -16.56 36.22 12.14
CA GLU A 739 -15.62 36.02 11.02
C GLU A 739 -14.70 37.22 10.81
N ASP A 740 -13.40 36.95 10.67
CA ASP A 740 -12.38 37.90 10.27
C ASP A 740 -12.69 38.60 8.95
N GLU A 741 -12.25 39.87 8.87
CA GLU A 741 -12.39 40.72 7.70
C GLU A 741 -11.81 40.08 6.43
N ASP A 742 -10.61 39.49 6.53
CA ASP A 742 -9.93 38.85 5.40
C ASP A 742 -10.76 37.70 4.77
N ILE A 743 -11.48 36.92 5.59
CA ILE A 743 -12.35 35.83 5.08
C ILE A 743 -13.62 36.38 4.48
N ARG A 744 -14.18 37.42 5.12
CA ARG A 744 -15.41 38.06 4.66
C ARG A 744 -15.20 38.66 3.27
N GLU A 745 -14.06 39.31 3.06
CA GLU A 745 -13.62 39.83 1.77
C GLU A 745 -13.43 38.70 0.75
N GLU A 746 -12.70 37.64 1.09
CA GLU A 746 -12.49 36.49 0.19
C GLU A 746 -13.82 35.82 -0.20
N ARG A 747 -14.75 35.66 0.75
CA ARG A 747 -16.08 35.09 0.48
C ARG A 747 -16.92 36.01 -0.39
N ALA A 748 -16.89 37.32 -0.13
CA ALA A 748 -17.57 38.30 -0.98
C ALA A 748 -17.01 38.23 -2.41
N GLN A 749 -15.69 38.16 -2.56
CA GLN A 749 -15.01 38.03 -3.84
C GLN A 749 -15.42 36.75 -4.59
N VAL A 750 -15.50 35.60 -3.91
CA VAL A 750 -16.04 34.35 -4.48
C VAL A 750 -17.51 34.52 -4.89
N GLY A 751 -18.31 35.21 -4.08
CA GLY A 751 -19.70 35.54 -4.37
C GLY A 751 -19.84 36.37 -5.66
N ASP A 752 -18.99 37.38 -5.83
CA ASP A 752 -18.96 38.25 -7.01
C ASP A 752 -18.54 37.49 -8.26
N TYR A 753 -17.54 36.60 -8.18
CA TYR A 753 -17.16 35.75 -9.31
C TYR A 753 -18.23 34.70 -9.67
N MET A 754 -19.03 34.25 -8.71
CA MET A 754 -20.16 33.35 -8.97
C MET A 754 -21.33 34.08 -9.62
N ALA A 755 -21.53 35.36 -9.30
CA ALA A 755 -22.59 36.20 -9.83
C ALA A 755 -22.26 36.80 -11.20
N SER A 756 -20.98 37.01 -11.52
CA SER A 756 -20.52 37.62 -12.77
C SER A 756 -20.11 36.59 -13.84
N ASP A 757 -20.54 36.82 -15.09
CA ASP A 757 -20.01 36.15 -16.28
C ASP A 757 -18.77 36.88 -16.81
N CYS A 758 -17.81 37.15 -15.91
CA CYS A 758 -16.54 37.78 -16.28
C CYS A 758 -15.66 36.83 -17.11
N TYR A 759 -14.86 37.39 -18.03
CA TYR A 759 -13.97 36.63 -18.94
C TYR A 759 -12.74 36.06 -18.22
N GLU A 760 -12.30 36.64 -17.10
CA GLU A 760 -11.19 36.12 -16.28
C GLU A 760 -11.73 35.51 -14.98
N LYS A 761 -12.08 34.22 -15.02
CA LYS A 761 -12.40 33.45 -13.82
C LYS A 761 -11.12 32.88 -13.18
N PRO A 762 -11.03 32.85 -11.83
CA PRO A 762 -9.92 32.21 -11.13
C PRO A 762 -9.84 30.72 -11.50
N ALA A 763 -8.66 30.12 -11.36
CA ALA A 763 -8.41 28.74 -11.73
C ALA A 763 -9.20 27.75 -10.86
N ILE A 764 -9.36 28.05 -9.57
CA ILE A 764 -10.12 27.24 -8.62
C ILE A 764 -11.06 28.16 -7.84
N MET A 765 -12.30 27.73 -7.67
CA MET A 765 -13.30 28.45 -6.89
C MET A 765 -14.11 27.48 -6.04
N VAL A 766 -14.11 27.71 -4.74
CA VAL A 766 -14.83 26.90 -3.75
C VAL A 766 -15.85 27.79 -3.06
N SER A 767 -17.11 27.38 -3.04
CA SER A 767 -18.21 28.12 -2.42
C SER A 767 -19.01 27.22 -1.48
N GLY A 768 -19.03 27.60 -0.21
CA GLY A 768 -19.85 27.00 0.85
C GLY A 768 -19.68 25.49 1.04
N LEU A 769 -18.44 25.00 0.96
CA LEU A 769 -18.15 23.57 1.03
C LEU A 769 -18.42 23.02 2.43
N HIS A 770 -19.24 21.95 2.53
CA HIS A 770 -19.65 21.34 3.79
C HIS A 770 -19.51 19.82 3.78
N LYS A 771 -18.98 19.23 4.85
CA LYS A 771 -18.81 17.78 5.00
C LYS A 771 -19.02 17.28 6.43
N GLU A 772 -19.93 16.30 6.56
CA GLU A 772 -20.19 15.56 7.79
C GLU A 772 -20.06 14.05 7.57
N TYR A 773 -19.38 13.37 8.48
CA TYR A 773 -19.33 11.91 8.53
C TYR A 773 -20.24 11.37 9.63
N LYS A 774 -20.95 10.28 9.31
CA LYS A 774 -21.75 9.53 10.29
C LYS A 774 -20.89 8.41 10.87
N GLU A 775 -20.55 8.51 12.14
CA GLU A 775 -19.79 7.49 12.85
C GLU A 775 -20.76 6.60 13.64
N LYS A 776 -20.64 5.28 13.46
CA LYS A 776 -21.39 4.32 14.26
C LYS A 776 -20.65 4.15 15.58
N GLY A 777 -21.22 4.65 16.68
CA GLY A 777 -20.68 4.41 18.01
C GLY A 777 -20.54 2.90 18.29
N LYS A 778 -19.46 2.51 18.98
CA LYS A 778 -19.19 1.11 19.38
C LYS A 778 -20.08 0.62 20.54
N THR A 779 -20.96 1.46 21.07
CA THR A 779 -21.86 1.13 22.19
C THR A 779 -23.08 0.34 21.72
N ILE A 780 -23.56 -0.57 22.60
CA ILE A 780 -24.67 -1.50 22.37
C ILE A 780 -25.99 -0.78 22.00
N VAL A 781 -26.12 0.51 22.34
CA VAL A 781 -27.19 1.39 21.88
C VAL A 781 -26.63 2.30 20.80
N GLY A 782 -26.91 1.99 19.53
CA GLY A 782 -26.35 2.62 18.34
C GLY A 782 -26.69 4.11 18.16
N LYS A 783 -26.16 4.98 19.03
CA LYS A 783 -26.20 6.43 18.82
C LYS A 783 -25.23 6.76 17.69
N THR A 784 -25.78 7.23 16.57
CA THR A 784 -24.96 7.66 15.42
C THR A 784 -24.45 9.07 15.73
N MET A 785 -23.16 9.19 16.06
CA MET A 785 -22.51 10.49 16.22
C MET A 785 -22.23 11.07 14.83
N ARG A 786 -22.48 12.36 14.63
CA ARG A 786 -22.09 13.07 13.41
C ARG A 786 -20.83 13.86 13.73
N LYS A 787 -19.76 13.60 12.97
CA LYS A 787 -18.51 14.36 13.05
C LYS A 787 -18.48 15.36 11.91
N LEU A 788 -18.62 16.64 12.24
CA LEU A 788 -18.39 17.74 11.30
C LEU A 788 -16.89 17.83 11.02
N VAL A 789 -16.52 17.86 9.75
CA VAL A 789 -15.10 17.91 9.32
C VAL A 789 -14.80 19.16 8.50
N VAL A 790 -15.75 19.61 7.70
CA VAL A 790 -15.62 20.84 6.92
C VAL A 790 -16.91 21.63 7.04
N ASN A 791 -16.83 22.90 7.42
CA ASN A 791 -17.96 23.77 7.69
C ASN A 791 -17.85 25.06 6.86
N ASN A 792 -18.70 25.18 5.84
CA ASN A 792 -18.91 26.38 5.03
C ASN A 792 -17.62 27.08 4.49
N ILE A 793 -16.68 26.30 3.93
CA ILE A 793 -15.43 26.87 3.41
C ILE A 793 -15.65 27.51 2.04
N SER A 794 -15.17 28.75 1.86
CA SER A 794 -15.17 29.47 0.59
C SER A 794 -13.83 30.18 0.36
N PHE A 795 -13.21 29.97 -0.81
CA PHE A 795 -11.98 30.66 -1.24
C PHE A 795 -11.78 30.51 -2.76
N CYS A 796 -10.90 31.34 -3.34
CA CYS A 796 -10.48 31.23 -4.75
C CYS A 796 -8.95 31.18 -4.90
N VAL A 797 -8.49 30.63 -6.02
CA VAL A 797 -7.06 30.58 -6.39
C VAL A 797 -6.91 31.14 -7.80
N LYS A 798 -6.10 32.19 -7.95
CA LYS A 798 -5.81 32.85 -9.23
C LYS A 798 -4.88 31.99 -10.09
N ARG A 799 -4.80 32.30 -11.40
CA ARG A 799 -3.82 31.67 -12.29
C ARG A 799 -2.42 32.16 -11.91
N GLY A 800 -1.44 31.27 -11.85
CA GLY A 800 -0.08 31.59 -11.41
C GLY A 800 0.11 31.64 -9.90
N GLU A 801 -0.95 31.43 -9.10
CA GLU A 801 -0.91 31.50 -7.63
C GLU A 801 -0.75 30.11 -7.00
N ILE A 802 0.09 30.03 -5.96
CA ILE A 802 0.20 28.89 -5.05
C ILE A 802 -0.46 29.25 -3.72
N LEU A 803 -1.62 28.64 -3.44
CA LEU A 803 -2.31 28.78 -2.16
C LEU A 803 -1.94 27.64 -1.19
N GLY A 804 -1.38 27.99 -0.04
CA GLY A 804 -1.07 27.06 1.04
C GLY A 804 -2.23 26.88 2.02
N LEU A 805 -2.83 25.70 2.11
CA LEU A 805 -3.81 25.37 3.13
C LEU A 805 -3.12 24.73 4.35
N VAL A 806 -3.08 25.47 5.45
CA VAL A 806 -2.29 25.15 6.64
C VAL A 806 -3.21 25.00 7.86
N GLY A 807 -2.88 24.09 8.77
CA GLY A 807 -3.69 23.85 9.96
C GLY A 807 -3.21 22.64 10.76
N PRO A 808 -3.76 22.37 11.96
CA PRO A 808 -3.37 21.22 12.75
C PRO A 808 -3.87 19.90 12.12
N ASN A 809 -3.38 18.77 12.62
CA ASN A 809 -3.87 17.47 12.16
C ASN A 809 -5.34 17.29 12.55
N GLY A 810 -6.16 16.82 11.60
CA GLY A 810 -7.59 16.59 11.83
C GLY A 810 -8.51 17.80 11.61
N CYS A 811 -7.98 18.98 11.24
CA CYS A 811 -8.85 20.12 10.94
C CYS A 811 -9.70 19.94 9.68
N GLY A 812 -9.29 19.11 8.70
CA GLY A 812 -10.08 18.80 7.50
C GLY A 812 -9.39 19.05 6.15
N LYS A 813 -8.10 19.45 6.14
CA LYS A 813 -7.32 19.76 4.91
C LYS A 813 -7.44 18.69 3.82
N SER A 814 -7.04 17.45 4.11
CA SER A 814 -7.09 16.36 3.13
C SER A 814 -8.53 15.99 2.73
N THR A 815 -9.52 16.21 3.61
CA THR A 815 -10.94 16.04 3.26
C THR A 815 -11.41 17.11 2.27
N CYS A 816 -10.93 18.35 2.39
CA CYS A 816 -11.17 19.42 1.43
C CYS A 816 -10.60 19.05 0.05
N LEU A 817 -9.34 18.59 -0.01
CA LEU A 817 -8.72 18.14 -1.27
C LEU A 817 -9.42 16.91 -1.85
N ASP A 818 -9.78 15.92 -1.04
CA ASP A 818 -10.53 14.74 -1.50
C ASP A 818 -11.91 15.10 -2.09
N MET A 819 -12.55 16.19 -1.61
CA MET A 819 -13.76 16.73 -2.21
C MET A 819 -13.49 17.45 -3.55
N MET A 820 -12.41 18.21 -3.66
CA MET A 820 -11.99 18.86 -4.92
C MET A 820 -11.65 17.86 -6.02
N VAL A 821 -10.92 16.80 -5.64
CA VAL A 821 -10.55 15.67 -6.51
C VAL A 821 -11.79 14.81 -6.86
N GLY A 822 -12.88 14.91 -6.10
CA GLY A 822 -14.10 14.13 -6.32
C GLY A 822 -14.03 12.69 -5.80
N GLN A 823 -13.09 12.39 -4.89
CA GLN A 823 -13.07 11.11 -4.15
C GLN A 823 -14.22 11.03 -3.15
N THR A 824 -14.53 12.16 -2.52
CA THR A 824 -15.60 12.28 -1.52
C THR A 824 -16.64 13.27 -2.02
N GLU A 825 -17.92 12.89 -2.04
CA GLU A 825 -18.97 13.84 -2.41
C GLU A 825 -19.22 14.84 -1.27
N PRO A 826 -19.28 16.16 -1.55
CA PRO A 826 -19.64 17.16 -0.55
C PRO A 826 -21.10 16.99 -0.10
N ASN A 827 -21.40 17.33 1.15
CA ASN A 827 -22.77 17.35 1.66
C ASN A 827 -23.52 18.61 1.19
N ALA A 828 -22.83 19.75 1.13
CA ALA A 828 -23.31 20.99 0.54
C ALA A 828 -22.12 21.79 -0.07
N GLY A 829 -22.43 22.81 -0.86
CA GLY A 829 -21.44 23.65 -1.54
C GLY A 829 -21.17 23.30 -3.00
N GLN A 830 -20.37 24.12 -3.66
CA GLN A 830 -19.98 23.99 -5.06
C GLN A 830 -18.47 24.18 -5.23
N ILE A 831 -17.88 23.41 -6.15
CA ILE A 831 -16.47 23.48 -6.50
C ILE A 831 -16.37 23.63 -8.01
N PHE A 832 -15.65 24.65 -8.46
CA PHE A 832 -15.32 24.91 -9.86
C PHE A 832 -13.80 24.83 -10.03
N ILE A 833 -13.37 24.04 -11.01
CA ILE A 833 -11.96 23.78 -11.32
C ILE A 833 -11.80 24.00 -12.82
N GLY A 834 -11.00 25.00 -13.21
CA GLY A 834 -10.77 25.39 -14.59
C GLY A 834 -11.88 26.24 -15.21
N ASP A 835 -11.72 26.57 -16.49
CA ASP A 835 -12.66 27.40 -17.24
C ASP A 835 -13.84 26.57 -17.76
N PRO A 836 -15.10 26.91 -17.43
CA PRO A 836 -16.28 26.17 -17.88
C PRO A 836 -16.65 26.41 -19.34
N SER A 837 -15.95 27.29 -20.08
CA SER A 837 -16.28 27.58 -21.48
C SER A 837 -16.04 26.37 -22.39
N PRO A 838 -17.09 25.78 -23.00
CA PRO A 838 -16.90 24.84 -24.09
C PRO A 838 -16.41 25.63 -25.29
N ALA A 839 -15.17 25.39 -25.74
CA ALA A 839 -14.74 25.88 -27.05
C ALA A 839 -15.72 25.32 -28.11
N GLU A 840 -16.56 26.20 -28.66
CA GLU A 840 -17.40 25.87 -29.80
C GLU A 840 -16.49 25.41 -30.95
N GLY A 841 -16.64 24.16 -31.38
CA GLY A 841 -16.13 23.71 -32.69
C GLY A 841 -14.77 23.02 -32.73
N GLY A 842 -14.14 22.66 -31.62
CA GLY A 842 -12.92 21.84 -31.62
C GLY A 842 -12.71 21.12 -30.29
N ALA A 843 -12.23 19.87 -30.32
CA ALA A 843 -11.85 19.16 -29.09
C ALA A 843 -10.66 19.88 -28.44
N ALA A 844 -10.93 20.93 -27.64
CA ALA A 844 -9.92 21.57 -26.83
C ALA A 844 -9.19 20.50 -25.99
N PRO A 845 -7.84 20.54 -25.89
CA PRO A 845 -7.10 19.61 -25.06
C PRO A 845 -7.59 19.76 -23.62
N MET A 846 -8.29 18.74 -23.14
CA MET A 846 -8.94 18.78 -21.83
C MET A 846 -7.89 18.79 -20.73
N ARG A 847 -8.07 19.74 -19.82
CA ARG A 847 -7.13 20.21 -18.79
C ARG A 847 -6.98 19.17 -17.69
N PHE A 848 -5.76 18.69 -17.44
CA PHE A 848 -5.49 17.66 -16.42
C PHE A 848 -5.25 18.29 -15.05
N VAL A 849 -5.82 17.70 -14.00
CA VAL A 849 -5.50 18.02 -12.61
C VAL A 849 -4.36 17.11 -12.16
N GLY A 850 -3.24 17.68 -11.75
CA GLY A 850 -2.17 16.97 -11.04
C GLY A 850 -2.59 16.75 -9.59
N TYR A 851 -2.52 15.53 -9.08
CA TYR A 851 -2.80 15.25 -7.66
C TYR A 851 -1.69 14.39 -7.05
N SER A 852 -1.08 14.90 -5.99
CA SER A 852 -0.15 14.16 -5.13
C SER A 852 -0.80 13.91 -3.76
N PRO A 853 -1.32 12.69 -3.50
CA PRO A 853 -2.00 12.36 -2.24
C PRO A 853 -1.03 12.22 -1.06
N GLN A 854 -1.52 12.29 0.19
CA GLN A 854 -0.71 12.06 1.39
C GLN A 854 -0.07 10.65 1.44
N ILE A 855 -0.81 9.61 1.04
CA ILE A 855 -0.31 8.22 0.99
C ILE A 855 0.28 7.93 -0.39
N ASN A 856 1.46 7.30 -0.41
CA ASN A 856 2.12 6.87 -1.64
C ASN A 856 1.37 5.69 -2.28
N HIS A 857 0.48 5.97 -3.23
CA HIS A 857 -0.31 4.97 -3.96
C HIS A 857 0.47 4.31 -5.11
N LEU A 858 1.60 3.68 -4.79
CA LEU A 858 2.52 3.12 -5.78
C LEU A 858 2.44 1.59 -5.85
N TRP A 859 2.78 1.01 -7.00
CA TRP A 859 2.87 -0.44 -7.16
C TRP A 859 4.24 -0.96 -6.66
N PRO A 860 4.28 -1.85 -5.67
CA PRO A 860 5.53 -2.22 -5.00
C PRO A 860 6.54 -2.93 -5.93
N GLU A 861 6.06 -3.72 -6.90
CA GLU A 861 6.89 -4.54 -7.80
C GLU A 861 7.26 -3.81 -9.12
N ILE A 862 6.72 -2.62 -9.36
CA ILE A 862 6.99 -1.81 -10.56
C ILE A 862 8.15 -0.85 -10.27
N ARG A 863 9.01 -0.65 -11.28
CA ARG A 863 10.18 0.24 -11.19
C ARG A 863 9.76 1.71 -11.27
N LEU A 864 10.62 2.60 -10.79
CA LEU A 864 10.39 4.06 -10.86
C LEU A 864 10.14 4.54 -12.29
N ARG A 865 11.02 4.19 -13.25
CA ARG A 865 10.83 4.54 -14.66
C ARG A 865 9.51 4.02 -15.23
N GLU A 866 9.14 2.80 -14.88
CA GLU A 866 7.93 2.17 -15.40
C GLU A 866 6.65 2.85 -14.88
N HIS A 867 6.66 3.40 -13.66
CA HIS A 867 5.56 4.23 -13.16
C HIS A 867 5.39 5.49 -14.01
N LEU A 868 6.48 6.23 -14.25
CA LEU A 868 6.43 7.45 -15.06
C LEU A 868 5.99 7.15 -16.51
N GLU A 869 6.51 6.07 -17.11
CA GLU A 869 6.10 5.63 -18.45
C GLU A 869 4.60 5.28 -18.52
N THR A 870 4.10 4.61 -17.48
CA THR A 870 2.69 4.20 -17.39
C THR A 870 1.77 5.41 -17.28
N TYR A 871 2.05 6.32 -16.33
CA TYR A 871 1.24 7.53 -16.14
C TYR A 871 1.30 8.46 -17.35
N GLY A 872 2.47 8.62 -17.98
CA GLY A 872 2.61 9.50 -19.15
C GLY A 872 1.89 8.94 -20.37
N SER A 873 1.91 7.62 -20.54
CA SER A 873 1.11 6.95 -21.57
C SER A 873 -0.39 7.07 -21.31
N ILE A 874 -0.84 7.09 -20.05
CA ILE A 874 -2.25 7.28 -19.68
C ILE A 874 -2.72 8.71 -19.93
N LYS A 875 -1.85 9.70 -19.66
CA LYS A 875 -2.09 11.11 -19.99
C LYS A 875 -2.03 11.39 -21.51
N GLY A 876 -1.59 10.43 -22.33
CA GLY A 876 -1.64 10.49 -23.79
C GLY A 876 -0.38 11.05 -24.45
N MET A 877 0.74 11.08 -23.74
CA MET A 877 2.03 11.53 -24.28
C MET A 877 2.58 10.54 -25.30
N SER A 878 3.23 11.05 -26.35
CA SER A 878 3.95 10.23 -27.33
C SER A 878 5.16 9.54 -26.67
N ARG A 879 5.60 8.38 -27.20
CA ARG A 879 6.74 7.63 -26.62
C ARG A 879 8.06 8.39 -26.64
N ASN A 880 8.29 9.26 -27.62
CA ASN A 880 9.55 10.01 -27.74
C ASN A 880 9.57 11.16 -26.74
N THR A 881 8.53 11.99 -26.76
CA THR A 881 8.34 13.08 -25.79
C THR A 881 8.34 12.56 -24.35
N LEU A 882 7.73 11.39 -24.12
CA LEU A 882 7.69 10.77 -22.80
C LEU A 882 9.08 10.40 -22.27
N LYS A 883 9.99 9.89 -23.10
CA LYS A 883 11.34 9.57 -22.65
C LYS A 883 12.11 10.82 -22.23
N GLU A 884 12.06 11.86 -23.06
CA GLU A 884 12.72 13.15 -22.78
C GLU A 884 12.17 13.79 -21.50
N VAL A 885 10.84 13.78 -21.34
CA VAL A 885 10.18 14.29 -20.14
C VAL A 885 10.56 13.50 -18.89
N ILE A 886 10.63 12.17 -18.98
CA ILE A 886 11.05 11.32 -17.87
C ILE A 886 12.48 11.65 -17.46
N ASP A 887 13.39 11.76 -18.43
CA ASP A 887 14.80 12.02 -18.15
C ASP A 887 14.97 13.41 -17.51
N ARG A 888 14.23 14.43 -17.97
CA ARG A 888 14.21 15.77 -17.32
C ARG A 888 13.69 15.73 -15.89
N ILE A 889 12.59 15.02 -15.62
CA ILE A 889 12.00 14.92 -14.28
C ILE A 889 12.94 14.16 -13.32
N VAL A 890 13.55 13.08 -13.80
CA VAL A 890 14.53 12.29 -13.02
C VAL A 890 15.75 13.13 -12.67
N ASP A 891 16.19 13.97 -13.60
CA ASP A 891 17.32 14.88 -13.38
C ASP A 891 16.95 16.03 -12.43
N ALA A 892 15.76 16.63 -12.58
CA ALA A 892 15.29 17.74 -11.75
C ALA A 892 15.06 17.35 -10.28
N LEU A 893 14.66 16.11 -10.01
CA LEU A 893 14.40 15.59 -8.66
C LEU A 893 15.54 14.76 -8.08
N ASP A 894 16.67 14.66 -8.79
CA ASP A 894 17.85 13.91 -8.39
C ASP A 894 17.54 12.44 -8.03
N MET A 895 16.94 11.71 -8.97
CA MET A 895 16.50 10.31 -8.79
C MET A 895 17.27 9.31 -9.65
N LYS A 896 18.43 9.68 -10.22
CA LYS A 896 19.16 8.90 -11.25
C LYS A 896 19.54 7.49 -10.78
N GLU A 897 19.98 7.35 -9.53
CA GLU A 897 20.41 6.06 -8.96
C GLU A 897 19.26 5.08 -8.72
N ASP A 898 18.05 5.62 -8.55
CA ASP A 898 16.86 4.88 -8.13
C ASP A 898 15.95 4.48 -9.30
N VAL A 899 16.20 5.00 -10.51
CA VAL A 899 15.35 4.84 -11.72
C VAL A 899 14.99 3.38 -12.03
N GLN A 900 15.93 2.46 -11.82
CA GLN A 900 15.76 1.04 -12.13
C GLN A 900 15.31 0.19 -10.93
N LYS A 901 15.28 0.77 -9.72
CA LYS A 901 14.88 0.05 -8.51
C LYS A 901 13.35 -0.12 -8.48
N PRO A 902 12.83 -1.27 -8.01
CA PRO A 902 11.40 -1.44 -7.75
C PRO A 902 11.00 -0.58 -6.55
N THR A 903 9.76 -0.10 -6.56
CA THR A 903 9.27 0.88 -5.56
C THR A 903 9.40 0.37 -4.12
N LYS A 904 9.20 -0.93 -3.89
CA LYS A 904 9.38 -1.56 -2.58
C LYS A 904 10.79 -1.39 -1.97
N LYS A 905 11.81 -1.16 -2.81
CA LYS A 905 13.21 -0.95 -2.37
C LYS A 905 13.59 0.53 -2.30
N LEU A 906 12.70 1.43 -2.70
CA LEU A 906 12.94 2.87 -2.61
C LEU A 906 12.75 3.35 -1.17
N SER A 907 13.52 4.37 -0.78
CA SER A 907 13.29 5.10 0.46
C SER A 907 11.93 5.80 0.43
N THR A 908 11.33 6.05 1.59
CA THR A 908 10.06 6.77 1.68
C THR A 908 10.16 8.16 1.02
N GLY A 909 11.30 8.86 1.18
CA GLY A 909 11.59 10.12 0.50
C GLY A 909 11.59 10.02 -1.02
N THR A 910 12.28 9.03 -1.61
CA THR A 910 12.25 8.83 -3.08
C THR A 910 10.86 8.42 -3.57
N GLN A 911 10.11 7.62 -2.81
CA GLN A 911 8.72 7.30 -3.15
C GLN A 911 7.85 8.57 -3.19
N ARG A 912 8.08 9.51 -2.26
CA ARG A 912 7.42 10.80 -2.21
C ARG A 912 7.78 11.67 -3.42
N LYS A 913 9.07 11.71 -3.79
CA LYS A 913 9.55 12.38 -5.02
C LYS A 913 8.86 11.81 -6.27
N LEU A 914 8.69 10.48 -6.34
CA LEU A 914 7.97 9.83 -7.43
C LEU A 914 6.48 10.22 -7.45
N CYS A 915 5.78 10.23 -6.32
CA CYS A 915 4.38 10.70 -6.26
C CYS A 915 4.24 12.14 -6.78
N PHE A 916 5.13 13.04 -6.34
CA PHE A 916 5.20 14.40 -6.82
C PHE A 916 5.45 14.46 -8.35
N ALA A 917 6.43 13.71 -8.86
CA ALA A 917 6.73 13.60 -10.28
C ALA A 917 5.52 13.14 -11.13
N LEU A 918 4.74 12.17 -10.65
CA LEU A 918 3.54 11.68 -11.32
C LEU A 918 2.43 12.74 -11.38
N SER A 919 2.35 13.61 -10.38
CA SER A 919 1.41 14.73 -10.36
C SER A 919 1.76 15.79 -11.41
N MET A 920 3.04 16.13 -11.55
CA MET A 920 3.56 17.14 -12.50
C MET A 920 3.66 16.66 -13.95
N LEU A 921 3.63 15.34 -14.16
CA LEU A 921 3.72 14.75 -15.49
C LEU A 921 2.62 15.26 -16.43
N GLY A 922 2.95 15.67 -17.66
CA GLY A 922 1.95 16.10 -18.64
C GLY A 922 1.42 17.52 -18.47
N ASN A 923 2.16 18.38 -17.75
CA ASN A 923 1.93 19.82 -17.63
C ASN A 923 0.50 20.19 -17.19
N PRO A 924 0.05 19.74 -16.00
CA PRO A 924 -1.30 20.04 -15.51
C PRO A 924 -1.53 21.54 -15.31
N GLU A 925 -2.74 22.03 -15.63
CA GLU A 925 -3.11 23.44 -15.36
C GLU A 925 -3.31 23.71 -13.86
N ILE A 926 -3.77 22.70 -13.14
CA ILE A 926 -4.09 22.78 -11.72
C ILE A 926 -3.40 21.64 -11.00
N VAL A 927 -2.66 21.94 -9.94
CA VAL A 927 -1.97 20.93 -9.13
C VAL A 927 -2.39 20.99 -7.68
N LEU A 928 -2.82 19.84 -7.16
CA LEU A 928 -3.21 19.65 -5.76
C LEU A 928 -2.14 18.79 -5.10
N LEU A 929 -1.43 19.34 -4.12
CA LEU A 929 -0.33 18.68 -3.41
C LEU A 929 -0.75 18.50 -1.94
N ASP A 930 -0.96 17.25 -1.52
CA ASP A 930 -1.33 16.91 -0.15
C ASP A 930 -0.11 16.46 0.65
N GLU A 931 0.53 17.38 1.37
CA GLU A 931 1.77 17.18 2.17
C GLU A 931 2.99 16.62 1.40
N PRO A 932 3.40 17.21 0.26
CA PRO A 932 4.37 16.62 -0.66
C PRO A 932 5.77 16.43 -0.07
N SER A 933 6.18 17.18 0.96
CA SER A 933 7.54 17.14 1.52
C SER A 933 7.72 16.14 2.68
N THR A 934 6.67 15.44 3.07
CA THR A 934 6.68 14.54 4.24
C THR A 934 7.63 13.36 4.06
N GLY A 935 8.46 13.10 5.07
CA GLY A 935 9.42 11.99 5.08
C GLY A 935 10.59 12.14 4.12
N MET A 936 10.81 13.33 3.56
CA MET A 936 12.01 13.70 2.79
C MET A 936 13.08 14.32 3.69
N ASP A 937 14.34 14.14 3.32
CA ASP A 937 15.49 14.86 3.86
C ASP A 937 15.49 16.33 3.42
N THR A 938 16.25 17.17 4.13
CA THR A 938 16.31 18.63 3.94
C THR A 938 16.72 19.02 2.52
N LYS A 939 17.72 18.35 1.93
CA LYS A 939 18.17 18.57 0.55
C LYS A 939 17.08 18.22 -0.47
N ALA A 940 16.44 17.06 -0.32
CA ALA A 940 15.31 16.68 -1.17
C ALA A 940 14.12 17.64 -1.08
N LYS A 941 13.76 18.12 0.12
CA LYS A 941 12.68 19.10 0.31
C LYS A 941 12.94 20.37 -0.49
N GLN A 942 14.12 20.98 -0.35
CA GLN A 942 14.47 22.20 -1.07
C GLN A 942 14.53 22.01 -2.58
N GLN A 943 15.09 20.89 -3.06
CA GLN A 943 15.06 20.56 -4.49
C GLN A 943 13.62 20.53 -4.99
N MET A 944 12.71 19.88 -4.26
CA MET A 944 11.30 19.84 -4.62
C MET A 944 10.65 21.24 -4.58
N TRP A 945 10.94 22.07 -3.57
CA TRP A 945 10.43 23.44 -3.46
C TRP A 945 10.90 24.32 -4.61
N LYS A 946 12.18 24.20 -5.00
CA LYS A 946 12.76 24.86 -6.16
C LYS A 946 12.08 24.42 -7.46
N VAL A 947 11.81 23.13 -7.60
CA VAL A 947 11.08 22.58 -8.74
C VAL A 947 9.63 23.10 -8.77
N ILE A 948 8.92 23.14 -7.64
CA ILE A 948 7.57 23.71 -7.55
C ILE A 948 7.61 25.18 -8.01
N ARG A 949 8.44 26.00 -7.37
CA ARG A 949 8.54 27.43 -7.68
C ARG A 949 8.89 27.70 -9.14
N SER A 950 9.88 27.01 -9.70
CA SER A 950 10.26 27.14 -11.12
C SER A 950 9.18 26.63 -12.08
N THR A 951 8.32 25.71 -11.65
CA THR A 951 7.23 25.19 -12.49
C THR A 951 6.08 26.20 -12.62
N PHE A 952 5.72 26.88 -11.53
CA PHE A 952 4.57 27.80 -11.48
C PHE A 952 4.93 29.25 -11.83
N LYS A 953 6.18 29.69 -11.62
CA LYS A 953 6.62 31.06 -11.89
C LYS A 953 6.47 31.40 -13.39
N GLY A 954 5.66 32.40 -13.71
CA GLY A 954 5.47 32.90 -15.08
C GLY A 954 4.54 32.05 -15.96
N LYS A 955 3.78 31.09 -15.40
CA LYS A 955 2.80 30.28 -16.14
C LYS A 955 1.38 30.50 -15.63
N GLU A 956 0.38 30.24 -16.47
CA GLU A 956 -1.05 30.28 -16.09
C GLU A 956 -1.52 29.10 -15.18
N GLN A 957 -0.59 28.40 -14.51
CA GLN A 957 -0.91 27.23 -13.67
C GLN A 957 -1.22 27.64 -12.24
N ALA A 958 -2.19 26.99 -11.60
CA ALA A 958 -2.54 27.23 -10.20
C ALA A 958 -2.26 26.01 -9.33
N ALA A 959 -1.84 26.23 -8.08
CA ALA A 959 -1.58 25.13 -7.14
C ALA A 959 -2.24 25.34 -5.78
N ILE A 960 -2.71 24.25 -5.18
CA ILE A 960 -3.06 24.19 -3.76
C ILE A 960 -2.12 23.22 -3.08
N LEU A 961 -1.42 23.71 -2.05
CA LEU A 961 -0.51 22.94 -1.23
C LEU A 961 -1.11 22.78 0.17
N THR A 962 -1.38 21.57 0.63
CA THR A 962 -1.59 21.34 2.06
C THR A 962 -0.26 21.00 2.71
N THR A 963 0.01 21.62 3.85
CA THR A 963 1.16 21.26 4.66
C THR A 963 0.91 21.56 6.12
N HIS A 964 1.60 20.83 6.99
CA HIS A 964 1.72 21.14 8.41
C HIS A 964 3.10 21.74 8.75
N PHE A 965 4.01 21.83 7.77
CA PHE A 965 5.29 22.50 7.93
C PHE A 965 5.16 23.97 7.51
N MET A 966 5.30 24.86 8.47
CA MET A 966 5.11 26.31 8.24
C MET A 966 6.24 26.88 7.37
N GLU A 967 7.44 26.35 7.53
CA GLU A 967 8.61 26.63 6.68
C GLU A 967 8.32 26.33 5.20
N GLU A 968 7.62 25.23 4.90
CA GLU A 968 7.23 24.87 3.55
C GLU A 968 6.23 25.87 2.97
N ALA A 969 5.25 26.29 3.77
CA ALA A 969 4.30 27.31 3.35
C ALA A 969 4.99 28.66 3.11
N GLU A 970 5.93 29.06 3.97
CA GLU A 970 6.71 30.29 3.83
C GLU A 970 7.65 30.26 2.62
N ALA A 971 8.23 29.09 2.31
CA ALA A 971 9.16 28.94 1.21
C ALA A 971 8.48 28.74 -0.16
N ILE A 972 7.18 28.44 -0.26
CA ILE A 972 6.56 28.10 -1.55
C ILE A 972 5.33 28.94 -1.85
N CYS A 973 4.47 29.19 -0.87
CA CYS A 973 3.14 29.72 -1.11
C CYS A 973 3.16 31.25 -1.25
N ASP A 974 2.36 31.77 -2.18
CA ASP A 974 2.14 33.21 -2.33
C ASP A 974 1.15 33.71 -1.27
N ARG A 975 0.14 32.88 -0.98
CA ARG A 975 -0.89 33.12 0.05
C ARG A 975 -1.06 31.88 0.92
N VAL A 976 -1.35 32.09 2.20
CA VAL A 976 -1.58 31.03 3.18
C VAL A 976 -2.98 31.19 3.77
N ALA A 977 -3.72 30.09 3.80
CA ALA A 977 -5.05 29.92 4.35
C ALA A 977 -4.96 29.03 5.60
N ILE A 978 -5.22 29.60 6.79
CA ILE A 978 -5.16 28.89 8.06
C ILE A 978 -6.55 28.31 8.39
N MET A 979 -6.61 27.00 8.54
CA MET A 979 -7.82 26.22 8.78
C MET A 979 -7.81 25.59 10.18
N VAL A 980 -8.89 25.82 10.94
CA VAL A 980 -9.05 25.30 12.31
C VAL A 980 -10.47 24.77 12.48
N SER A 981 -10.62 23.60 13.12
CA SER A 981 -11.93 22.97 13.42
C SER A 981 -12.90 22.89 12.24
N GLY A 982 -12.39 22.68 11.03
CA GLY A 982 -13.20 22.56 9.81
C GLY A 982 -13.58 23.89 9.14
N GLN A 983 -13.14 25.04 9.65
CA GLN A 983 -13.41 26.37 9.11
C GLN A 983 -12.10 27.05 8.67
N LEU A 984 -12.21 27.93 7.66
CA LEU A 984 -11.15 28.87 7.34
C LEU A 984 -11.20 30.01 8.38
N ARG A 985 -10.07 30.36 9.01
CA ARG A 985 -9.99 31.44 10.02
C ARG A 985 -9.16 32.63 9.58
N TYR A 986 -8.10 32.42 8.81
CA TYR A 986 -7.30 33.53 8.26
C TYR A 986 -6.84 33.19 6.84
N ILE A 987 -6.71 34.21 5.99
CA ILE A 987 -6.15 34.08 4.65
C ILE A 987 -5.35 35.34 4.28
N GLY A 988 -4.15 35.19 3.73
CA GLY A 988 -3.32 36.34 3.36
C GLY A 988 -1.89 35.98 2.96
N SER A 989 -1.05 36.98 2.65
CA SER A 989 0.39 36.75 2.47
C SER A 989 1.05 36.38 3.80
N VAL A 990 2.20 35.71 3.74
CA VAL A 990 2.96 35.32 4.94
C VAL A 990 3.35 36.54 5.77
N GLN A 991 3.75 37.63 5.11
CA GLN A 991 4.16 38.86 5.79
C GLN A 991 2.95 39.61 6.38
N HIS A 992 1.79 39.63 5.71
CA HIS A 992 0.52 40.13 6.26
C HIS A 992 0.19 39.42 7.57
N LEU A 993 0.19 38.07 7.58
CA LEU A 993 -0.11 37.27 8.77
C LEU A 993 0.89 37.50 9.91
N LYS A 994 2.20 37.55 9.61
CA LYS A 994 3.24 37.87 10.60
C LYS A 994 3.08 39.28 11.17
N SER A 995 2.68 40.24 10.35
CA SER A 995 2.49 41.62 10.79
C SER A 995 1.24 41.80 11.65
N LYS A 996 0.12 41.12 11.30
CA LYS A 996 -1.17 41.19 11.99
C LYS A 996 -1.14 40.47 13.34
N PHE A 997 -0.55 39.27 13.38
CA PHE A 997 -0.59 38.39 14.56
C PHE A 997 0.73 38.25 15.31
N GLY A 998 1.86 38.66 14.73
CA GLY A 998 3.15 38.66 15.42
C GLY A 998 3.20 39.72 16.52
N ARG A 999 2.86 39.32 17.75
CA ARG A 999 2.82 40.23 18.91
C ARG A 999 4.18 40.61 19.46
N HIS A 1000 5.23 39.86 19.12
CA HIS A 1000 6.56 40.01 19.72
C HIS A 1000 7.67 39.94 18.66
N TYR A 1001 8.80 40.58 18.95
CA TYR A 1001 10.09 40.35 18.33
C TYR A 1001 10.94 39.47 19.24
N ASN A 1002 11.73 38.59 18.64
CA ASN A 1002 12.69 37.75 19.34
C ASN A 1002 14.05 38.45 19.31
N LEU A 1003 14.59 38.73 20.50
CA LEU A 1003 15.92 39.30 20.70
C LEU A 1003 16.81 38.28 21.39
N GLU A 1004 17.90 37.89 20.74
CA GLU A 1004 18.92 37.03 21.35
C GLU A 1004 20.25 37.78 21.43
N LEU A 1005 20.93 37.67 22.56
CA LEU A 1005 22.16 38.39 22.88
C LEU A 1005 23.21 37.42 23.41
N LYS A 1006 24.38 37.39 22.78
CA LYS A 1006 25.53 36.60 23.22
C LYS A 1006 26.59 37.49 23.86
N LEU A 1007 26.89 37.19 25.12
CA LEU A 1007 27.92 37.81 25.93
C LEU A 1007 29.23 37.02 25.83
N ASP A 1008 30.33 37.69 26.15
CA ASP A 1008 31.64 37.06 26.28
C ASP A 1008 31.64 36.04 27.44
N ALA A 1009 32.38 34.94 27.30
CA ALA A 1009 32.38 33.82 28.24
C ALA A 1009 32.88 34.19 29.64
N ASP A 1010 33.68 35.26 29.76
CA ASP A 1010 34.20 35.78 31.02
C ASP A 1010 33.21 36.71 31.76
N SER A 1011 32.02 36.95 31.19
CA SER A 1011 31.00 37.82 31.77
C SER A 1011 30.31 37.17 32.96
N GLY A 1012 30.53 37.68 34.17
CA GLY A 1012 29.88 37.18 35.39
C GLY A 1012 28.37 37.46 35.43
N PRO A 1013 27.60 36.77 36.31
CA PRO A 1013 26.14 36.90 36.43
C PRO A 1013 25.68 38.33 36.78
N GLN A 1014 26.55 39.13 37.41
CA GLN A 1014 26.27 40.55 37.70
C GLN A 1014 26.13 41.41 36.43
N GLN A 1015 26.91 41.12 35.39
CA GLN A 1015 26.88 41.87 34.13
C GLN A 1015 25.60 41.58 33.33
N MET A 1016 25.06 40.36 33.45
CA MET A 1016 23.77 39.98 32.86
C MET A 1016 22.60 40.76 33.46
N GLU A 1017 22.60 40.98 34.77
CA GLU A 1017 21.55 41.76 35.44
C GLU A 1017 21.61 43.25 35.11
N ILE A 1018 22.81 43.81 34.88
CA ILE A 1018 22.95 45.20 34.44
C ILE A 1018 22.47 45.34 32.99
N LEU A 1019 22.87 44.41 32.10
CA LEU A 1019 22.39 44.39 30.72
C LEU A 1019 20.87 44.24 30.65
N HIS A 1020 20.29 43.37 31.49
CA HIS A 1020 18.84 43.20 31.56
C HIS A 1020 18.12 44.50 31.92
N ARG A 1021 18.63 45.26 32.90
CA ARG A 1021 18.08 46.58 33.24
C ARG A 1021 18.19 47.57 32.08
N GLU A 1022 19.28 47.54 31.33
CA GLU A 1022 19.44 48.43 30.17
C GLU A 1022 18.46 48.08 29.04
N ILE A 1023 18.24 46.79 28.77
CA ILE A 1023 17.25 46.33 27.81
C ILE A 1023 15.85 46.79 28.22
N LEU A 1024 15.50 46.68 29.50
CA LEU A 1024 14.21 47.16 30.02
C LEU A 1024 14.06 48.68 29.94
N LYS A 1025 15.15 49.47 29.89
CA LYS A 1025 15.03 50.92 29.63
C LYS A 1025 14.61 51.22 28.20
N HIS A 1026 15.12 50.45 27.24
CA HIS A 1026 14.78 50.61 25.83
C HIS A 1026 13.46 49.92 25.46
N PHE A 1027 13.14 48.81 26.11
CA PHE A 1027 11.97 47.96 25.86
C PHE A 1027 11.31 47.58 27.20
N PRO A 1028 10.40 48.43 27.72
CA PRO A 1028 9.89 48.31 29.10
C PRO A 1028 9.10 47.03 29.38
N ASN A 1029 8.43 46.46 28.38
CA ASN A 1029 7.64 45.23 28.50
C ASN A 1029 8.37 44.00 27.95
N ALA A 1030 9.69 44.09 27.68
CA ALA A 1030 10.46 42.95 27.20
C ALA A 1030 10.53 41.82 28.24
N CYS A 1031 10.00 40.65 27.89
CA CYS A 1031 9.98 39.49 28.76
C CYS A 1031 11.21 38.62 28.53
N ARG A 1032 12.01 38.39 29.58
CA ARG A 1032 13.15 37.46 29.54
C ARG A 1032 12.63 36.03 29.49
N GLN A 1033 12.95 35.28 28.44
CA GLN A 1033 12.59 33.87 28.34
C GLN A 1033 13.62 32.96 29.01
N GLU A 1034 14.89 33.08 28.59
CA GLU A 1034 15.96 32.16 28.95
C GLU A 1034 17.28 32.90 29.16
N SER A 1035 18.07 32.42 30.12
CA SER A 1035 19.43 32.88 30.40
C SER A 1035 20.32 31.66 30.65
N PHE A 1036 21.23 31.33 29.73
CA PHE A 1036 22.15 30.21 29.87
C PHE A 1036 23.59 30.64 29.58
N ALA A 1037 24.48 30.45 30.56
CA ALA A 1037 25.94 30.67 30.50
C ALA A 1037 26.41 32.05 30.01
N SER A 1038 26.17 32.39 28.75
CA SER A 1038 26.47 33.67 28.11
C SER A 1038 25.44 34.10 27.05
N LEU A 1039 24.30 33.41 26.94
CA LEU A 1039 23.21 33.72 26.00
C LEU A 1039 21.96 34.18 26.75
N MET A 1040 21.41 35.33 26.35
CA MET A 1040 20.18 35.92 26.87
C MET A 1040 19.13 36.03 25.76
N SER A 1041 17.91 35.54 25.99
CA SER A 1041 16.81 35.61 25.03
C SER A 1041 15.60 36.35 25.60
N TYR A 1042 15.05 37.28 24.81
CA TYR A 1042 13.94 38.15 25.15
C TYR A 1042 12.83 38.09 24.10
N LYS A 1043 11.57 38.11 24.56
CA LYS A 1043 10.41 38.47 23.74
C LYS A 1043 10.09 39.94 23.97
N VAL A 1044 10.26 40.76 22.95
CA VAL A 1044 9.99 42.21 22.98
C VAL A 1044 8.61 42.45 22.37
N PRO A 1045 7.61 42.95 23.11
CA PRO A 1045 6.30 43.27 22.54
C PRO A 1045 6.40 44.27 21.39
N LYS A 1046 5.57 44.09 20.36
CA LYS A 1046 5.56 44.97 19.18
C LYS A 1046 5.20 46.41 19.55
N GLU A 1047 4.40 46.60 20.60
CA GLU A 1047 4.01 47.91 21.15
C GLU A 1047 5.21 48.73 21.64
N ASP A 1048 6.27 48.07 22.12
CA ASP A 1048 7.50 48.73 22.57
C ASP A 1048 8.41 49.15 21.39
N VAL A 1049 8.13 48.67 20.18
CA VAL A 1049 8.93 48.92 18.98
C VAL A 1049 8.20 49.88 18.05
N GLN A 1050 8.45 51.18 18.21
CA GLN A 1050 7.82 52.22 17.37
C GLN A 1050 8.29 52.18 15.91
N SER A 1051 9.60 52.04 15.67
CA SER A 1051 10.19 51.81 14.34
C SER A 1051 11.37 50.85 14.46
N LEU A 1052 11.53 49.97 13.46
CA LEU A 1052 12.67 49.07 13.38
C LEU A 1052 14.00 49.85 13.30
N ALA A 1053 14.00 51.04 12.70
CA ALA A 1053 15.19 51.90 12.65
C ALA A 1053 15.69 52.26 14.06
N GLN A 1054 14.78 52.67 14.95
CA GLN A 1054 15.11 53.03 16.32
C GLN A 1054 15.53 51.82 17.15
N ALA A 1055 14.89 50.67 16.97
CA ALA A 1055 15.24 49.44 17.68
C ALA A 1055 16.67 48.98 17.35
N PHE A 1056 17.02 48.88 16.06
CA PHE A 1056 18.37 48.51 15.64
C PHE A 1056 19.43 49.56 16.05
N PHE A 1057 19.07 50.85 16.06
CA PHE A 1057 19.96 51.91 16.57
C PHE A 1057 20.24 51.75 18.07
N ASN A 1058 19.21 51.53 18.88
CA ASN A 1058 19.34 51.32 20.33
C ASN A 1058 20.15 50.06 20.64
N LEU A 1059 19.86 48.95 19.95
CA LEU A 1059 20.60 47.68 20.11
C LEU A 1059 22.07 47.84 19.68
N GLY A 1060 22.35 48.63 18.64
CA GLY A 1060 23.71 49.01 18.24
C GLY A 1060 24.48 49.74 19.35
N GLN A 1061 23.81 50.64 20.09
CA GLN A 1061 24.42 51.28 21.27
C GLN A 1061 24.66 50.29 22.41
N VAL A 1062 23.68 49.44 22.73
CA VAL A 1062 23.81 48.41 23.77
C VAL A 1062 24.99 47.49 23.48
N LYS A 1063 25.17 47.08 22.21
CA LYS A 1063 26.31 46.26 21.78
C LYS A 1063 27.66 46.90 22.11
N ARG A 1064 27.81 48.20 21.80
CA ARG A 1064 29.05 48.97 22.05
C ARG A 1064 29.32 49.20 23.54
N THR A 1065 28.28 49.44 24.33
CA THR A 1065 28.41 49.77 25.76
C THR A 1065 28.68 48.56 26.63
N PHE A 1066 28.09 47.39 26.31
CA PHE A 1066 28.15 46.19 27.16
C PHE A 1066 29.03 45.07 26.60
N ASN A 1067 29.81 45.35 25.56
CA ASN A 1067 30.71 44.39 24.89
C ASN A 1067 30.00 43.07 24.50
N VAL A 1068 28.81 43.19 23.93
CA VAL A 1068 28.04 42.05 23.42
C VAL A 1068 28.73 41.54 22.16
N GLU A 1069 29.09 40.26 22.11
CA GLU A 1069 29.74 39.66 20.94
C GLU A 1069 28.82 39.78 19.71
N GLU A 1070 27.59 39.29 19.87
CA GLU A 1070 26.61 39.13 18.78
C GLU A 1070 25.19 39.34 19.30
N TYR A 1071 24.33 39.95 18.47
CA TYR A 1071 22.90 40.05 18.74
C TYR A 1071 22.09 39.68 17.50
N SER A 1072 20.90 39.14 17.73
CA SER A 1072 19.92 38.76 16.72
C SER A 1072 18.57 39.38 17.09
N PHE A 1073 18.01 40.19 16.20
CA PHE A 1073 16.70 40.82 16.40
C PHE A 1073 15.76 40.52 15.23
N SER A 1074 14.79 39.63 15.43
CA SER A 1074 13.94 39.13 14.35
C SER A 1074 12.47 39.08 14.72
N GLN A 1075 11.58 39.23 13.74
CA GLN A 1075 10.15 38.99 13.91
C GLN A 1075 9.85 37.52 14.22
N SER A 1076 8.72 37.23 14.88
CA SER A 1076 8.22 35.87 15.07
C SER A 1076 8.05 35.11 13.75
N THR A 1077 8.36 33.81 13.77
CA THR A 1077 8.15 32.91 12.63
C THR A 1077 6.67 32.63 12.41
N LEU A 1078 6.30 32.17 11.21
CA LEU A 1078 4.92 31.81 10.90
C LEU A 1078 4.42 30.68 11.82
N GLU A 1079 5.31 29.77 12.22
CA GLU A 1079 5.01 28.70 13.17
C GLU A 1079 4.67 29.23 14.57
N GLN A 1080 5.42 30.21 15.07
CA GLN A 1080 5.12 30.83 16.36
C GLN A 1080 3.75 31.54 16.34
N VAL A 1081 3.47 32.28 15.27
CA VAL A 1081 2.18 32.93 15.06
C VAL A 1081 1.04 31.90 15.04
N PHE A 1082 1.22 30.82 14.28
CA PHE A 1082 0.23 29.74 14.21
C PHE A 1082 -0.03 29.08 15.57
N ILE A 1083 1.01 28.82 16.36
CA ILE A 1083 0.88 28.23 17.70
C ILE A 1083 0.16 29.18 18.66
N GLU A 1084 0.47 30.47 18.63
CA GLU A 1084 -0.22 31.47 19.47
C GLU A 1084 -1.71 31.53 19.09
N LEU A 1085 -2.04 31.55 17.80
CA LEU A 1085 -3.44 31.52 17.32
C LEU A 1085 -4.18 30.24 17.71
N ALA A 1086 -3.51 29.08 17.63
CA ALA A 1086 -4.11 27.81 18.00
C ALA A 1086 -4.41 27.73 19.52
N LYS A 1087 -3.53 28.31 20.36
CA LYS A 1087 -3.73 28.33 21.82
C LYS A 1087 -4.87 29.24 22.27
N GLU A 1088 -4.95 30.44 21.70
CA GLU A 1088 -6.04 31.36 22.00
C GLU A 1088 -7.40 30.71 21.70
N GLN A 1089 -7.43 29.89 20.66
CA GLN A 1089 -8.62 29.16 20.26
C GLN A 1089 -8.94 27.98 21.17
N GLU A 1090 -7.94 27.23 21.66
CA GLU A 1090 -8.19 26.22 22.70
C GLU A 1090 -8.76 26.85 23.97
N GLU A 1091 -8.31 28.06 24.33
CA GLU A 1091 -8.85 28.81 25.47
C GLU A 1091 -10.29 29.29 25.19
N GLU A 1092 -10.58 29.82 24.00
CA GLU A 1092 -11.93 30.22 23.57
C GLU A 1092 -12.90 29.02 23.48
N ASP A 1093 -12.51 27.91 22.87
CA ASP A 1093 -13.34 26.69 22.75
C ASP A 1093 -13.58 26.05 24.12
N ASN A 1094 -12.62 26.09 25.04
CA ASN A 1094 -12.81 25.67 26.44
C ASN A 1094 -13.79 26.60 27.18
N PHE A 1095 -13.74 27.92 26.92
CA PHE A 1095 -14.71 28.87 27.46
C PHE A 1095 -16.11 28.66 26.87
N VAL A 1096 -16.23 28.39 25.57
CA VAL A 1096 -17.51 28.09 24.90
C VAL A 1096 -18.06 26.74 25.33
N THR A 1097 -17.22 25.72 25.53
CA THR A 1097 -17.68 24.42 26.07
C THR A 1097 -18.07 24.50 27.54
N MET A 1098 -17.38 25.29 28.37
CA MET A 1098 -17.80 25.61 29.74
C MET A 1098 -19.13 26.39 29.78
N ASN A 1099 -19.32 27.37 28.89
CA ASN A 1099 -20.60 28.09 28.77
C ASN A 1099 -21.72 27.20 28.19
N SER A 1100 -21.40 26.26 27.30
CA SER A 1100 -22.35 25.30 26.76
C SER A 1100 -22.74 24.20 27.76
N THR A 1101 -21.84 23.80 28.68
CA THR A 1101 -22.16 22.90 29.80
C THR A 1101 -22.96 23.61 30.88
N LEU A 1102 -22.73 24.90 31.11
CA LEU A 1102 -23.62 25.78 31.89
C LEU A 1102 -25.01 25.96 31.22
N CYS A 1103 -25.06 26.05 29.88
CA CYS A 1103 -26.32 26.12 29.13
C CYS A 1103 -27.06 24.76 29.08
N TRP A 1104 -26.33 23.64 29.07
CA TRP A 1104 -26.88 22.28 29.17
C TRP A 1104 -27.45 22.00 30.57
N ASN A 1105 -26.78 22.45 31.64
CA ASN A 1105 -27.30 22.32 33.00
C ASN A 1105 -28.52 23.22 33.25
N ARG A 1106 -28.60 24.41 32.63
CA ARG A 1106 -29.82 25.24 32.68
C ARG A 1106 -31.00 24.70 31.87
N ARG A 1107 -30.77 23.90 30.83
CA ARG A 1107 -31.86 23.28 30.05
C ARG A 1107 -32.38 21.96 30.64
N GLN A 1108 -31.72 21.39 31.65
CA GLN A 1108 -32.21 20.19 32.35
C GLN A 1108 -33.19 20.51 33.49
N GLU A 1109 -33.29 21.76 33.95
CA GLU A 1109 -34.26 22.14 35.00
C GLU A 1109 -35.68 22.43 34.47
N ASP A 1110 -35.86 22.64 33.14
CA ASP A 1110 -37.14 23.07 32.57
C ASP A 1110 -37.93 21.99 31.79
N THR A 1111 -37.58 20.71 31.88
CA THR A 1111 -38.39 19.64 31.26
C THR A 1111 -38.64 18.47 32.21
N VAL A 1112 -39.44 18.74 33.24
CA VAL A 1112 -40.29 17.74 33.91
C VAL A 1112 -41.75 18.20 33.72
N ALA A 1113 -42.44 17.65 32.73
CA ALA A 1113 -43.90 17.41 32.75
C ALA A 1113 -44.34 16.76 31.42
N PHE A 1114 -45.04 15.62 31.59
CA PHE A 1114 -45.72 14.75 30.62
C PHE A 1114 -44.91 13.66 29.93
#